data_AF-A0A505D7C4-F1
#
_entry.id   AF-A0A505D7C4-F1
#
_cell.length_a   1.000
_cell.length_b   1.000
_cell.length_c   1.000
_cell.angle_alpha   90.00
_cell.angle_beta   90.00
_cell.angle_gamma   90.00
#
_symmetry.space_group_name_H-M   'P 1'
#
loop_
_entity.id
_entity.type
_entity.pdbx_description
1 polymer ?
#
loop_
_entity_poly.entity_id
_entity_poly.type
_entity_poly.pdbx_seq_one_letter_code
_entity_poly.pdbx_strand_id
1 'polypeptide(L)'
;MTRFVELGPDATLTAMAQTCVPDGDDCVFVPALRKEREEPTALLTAVSRLHTHGAAVDWPTVIPGDRPAVALPTYAFQRRRYWLDPDQSGPTRSTGHPLLSAAITLAESSAVVSTGRLSRSTHAWLADHTAFGTAVVPSGAFADLALHTGRHVGVHHVAELTVERPLFFPENAAVELQTVVEPVGEDGRWSFTVHSRPAEAGEEDQDQDHPWTRHARGLLTAATARSDAEPGTDLGAWPPPGAAPVAVDDVYRTLEGQGVDPGEAFRCLTAVWRRGDEVFAEAVLPEAQRVDAARFTVHPVLLEAGLLALPALGHEAPYASLWSGLTLCAVGAESVRIRMEPRPDSDGALTLELADETGAPVLTAEAVTVRPLSETDLPDAAHRDAGADGDDLFTVEWMRPKGPIQNVPADVAVYGGLDDLLAAVEGGAPVPELVAVPWRTTPAPGDGTALAEAVHEAAAQALELLHRWLADERFAGSRLALVTSGAVAVLPDETIRDLPAASVRGLVRSAQSENPGRFLLLDTGTDADVPTAEEIAEALRYDEPESALRDGHVLVPRLVHSRSRSEPHGPTPSFDPERTVLVTGGTGTVGAAVVRHLVTEHGVRHLLLAGRRGADAPGATELIRAVEDLGARATVAACDVADRDALAALLATVPPDHPLGAVVHAAGVIDDGVITSLTPERLAAVLRPKADAAVNLHELTRDLGLSAFVLFSSAAATFGGPGQGNYAAANAFLDAFALHLRSDGRPAVAIGWGLWEEDSAMTGGLGSPHRGRIARGGVRALPTHTALTLFDRCMYRPTGLPLPVRIDIPALREDPSNVPTVLRALAGFTHLRQAAAAGAGTSARFRDTLAQLPEKDRRSVVHDTVRTAVATVLGHGSDATVDLERAFGDLGVDSLTSLELRNTLARTTGLRLPATLVFDHPTPAAVVELLLDELSLLGETAVSATAQPRTSDATGMGNDPIAIVGMGCRFPGGVDSPEGLWRLLSEGGDG
;
A
#
# COMPACT_ATOMS: atom_id res chain seq x y z
N MET A 1 -70.22 -5.07 -29.95
CA MET A 1 -70.51 -6.27 -29.13
C MET A 1 -69.81 -7.42 -29.82
N THR A 2 -68.83 -8.06 -29.18
CA THR A 2 -67.85 -8.94 -29.87
C THR A 2 -67.97 -10.41 -29.48
N ARG A 3 -68.98 -10.77 -28.68
CA ARG A 3 -69.19 -12.12 -28.15
C ARG A 3 -70.67 -12.46 -28.21
N PHE A 4 -71.00 -13.59 -28.81
CA PHE A 4 -72.37 -14.05 -29.04
C PHE A 4 -72.50 -15.49 -28.59
N VAL A 5 -73.60 -15.79 -27.88
CA VAL A 5 -73.89 -17.14 -27.37
C VAL A 5 -75.17 -17.63 -28.01
N GLU A 6 -75.11 -18.79 -28.66
CA GLU A 6 -76.31 -19.48 -29.14
C GLU A 6 -76.85 -20.35 -28.01
N LEU A 7 -78.04 -20.00 -27.53
CA LEU A 7 -78.81 -20.83 -26.59
C LEU A 7 -79.76 -21.72 -27.40
N GLY A 8 -79.49 -23.01 -27.41
CA GLY A 8 -80.25 -23.99 -28.18
C GLY A 8 -79.63 -25.38 -28.07
N PRO A 9 -80.24 -26.41 -28.68
CA PRO A 9 -79.79 -27.80 -28.56
C PRO A 9 -78.54 -28.14 -29.40
N ASP A 10 -78.08 -27.21 -30.25
CA ASP A 10 -76.91 -27.40 -31.12
C ASP A 10 -76.29 -26.04 -31.55
N ALA A 11 -75.38 -26.04 -32.54
CA ALA A 11 -74.64 -24.87 -33.03
C ALA A 11 -75.13 -24.30 -34.38
N THR A 12 -76.40 -24.48 -34.71
CA THR A 12 -76.95 -24.21 -36.05
C THR A 12 -76.87 -22.72 -36.41
N LEU A 13 -77.19 -21.83 -35.47
CA LEU A 13 -77.22 -20.38 -35.71
C LEU A 13 -75.84 -19.75 -35.56
N THR A 14 -74.89 -20.40 -34.90
CA THR A 14 -73.54 -19.89 -34.62
C THR A 14 -72.83 -19.47 -35.91
N ALA A 15 -72.79 -20.37 -36.91
CA ALA A 15 -72.12 -20.08 -38.19
C ALA A 15 -72.88 -19.04 -39.04
N MET A 16 -74.21 -19.08 -39.00
CA MET A 16 -75.03 -18.11 -39.73
C MET A 16 -74.91 -16.71 -39.11
N ALA A 17 -74.89 -16.61 -37.78
CA ALA A 17 -74.73 -15.36 -37.06
C ALA A 17 -73.36 -14.72 -37.38
N GLN A 18 -72.30 -15.52 -37.50
CA GLN A 18 -70.98 -15.03 -37.91
C GLN A 18 -71.01 -14.33 -39.27
N THR A 19 -71.77 -14.85 -40.24
CA THR A 19 -71.91 -14.22 -41.57
C THR A 19 -72.80 -12.97 -41.58
N CYS A 20 -73.62 -12.78 -40.55
CA CYS A 20 -74.56 -11.66 -40.44
C CYS A 20 -73.99 -10.46 -39.68
N VAL A 21 -72.91 -10.64 -38.93
CA VAL A 21 -72.27 -9.57 -38.16
C VAL A 21 -71.08 -9.01 -38.96
N PRO A 22 -71.00 -7.68 -39.16
CA PRO A 22 -69.82 -7.04 -39.77
C PRO A 22 -68.57 -7.36 -38.95
N ASP A 23 -67.46 -7.72 -39.61
CA ASP A 23 -66.23 -8.21 -38.98
C ASP A 23 -66.47 -9.45 -38.08
N GLY A 24 -67.40 -10.32 -38.48
CA GLY A 24 -67.79 -11.51 -37.73
C GLY A 24 -66.63 -12.47 -37.45
N ASP A 25 -65.57 -12.46 -38.25
CA ASP A 25 -64.36 -13.26 -38.04
C ASP A 25 -63.54 -12.79 -36.81
N ASP A 26 -63.68 -11.53 -36.41
CA ASP A 26 -63.06 -10.97 -35.20
C ASP A 26 -63.96 -11.11 -33.96
N CYS A 27 -65.16 -11.65 -34.14
CA CYS A 27 -66.15 -11.89 -33.08
C CYS A 27 -66.19 -13.36 -32.66
N VAL A 28 -66.50 -13.59 -31.39
CA VAL A 28 -66.53 -14.94 -30.80
C VAL A 28 -67.96 -15.44 -30.74
N PHE A 29 -68.26 -16.50 -31.49
CA PHE A 29 -69.56 -17.17 -31.48
C PHE A 29 -69.45 -18.53 -30.81
N VAL A 30 -70.23 -18.75 -29.75
CA VAL A 30 -70.15 -19.95 -28.92
C VAL A 30 -71.52 -20.59 -28.75
N PRO A 31 -71.73 -21.84 -29.20
CA PRO A 31 -72.95 -22.57 -28.90
C PRO A 31 -72.90 -23.13 -27.48
N ALA A 32 -73.99 -22.99 -26.73
CA ALA A 32 -74.09 -23.50 -25.37
C ALA A 32 -74.18 -25.04 -25.32
N LEU A 33 -74.73 -25.67 -26.35
CA LEU A 33 -74.82 -27.12 -26.50
C LEU A 33 -74.41 -27.56 -27.91
N ARG A 34 -74.04 -28.84 -28.06
CA ARG A 34 -73.79 -29.47 -29.36
C ARG A 34 -74.33 -30.88 -29.39
N LYS A 35 -74.82 -31.30 -30.55
CA LYS A 35 -75.24 -32.67 -30.78
C LYS A 35 -74.06 -33.63 -30.58
N GLU A 36 -74.34 -34.82 -30.03
CA GLU A 36 -73.35 -35.88 -29.73
C GLU A 36 -72.27 -35.50 -28.72
N ARG A 37 -72.52 -34.48 -27.88
CA ARG A 37 -71.67 -34.14 -26.73
C ARG A 37 -72.46 -34.13 -25.44
N GLU A 38 -71.80 -34.51 -24.36
CA GLU A 38 -72.38 -34.43 -23.02
C GLU A 38 -72.68 -32.97 -22.66
N GLU A 39 -73.91 -32.70 -22.20
CA GLU A 39 -74.41 -31.34 -21.96
C GLU A 39 -73.56 -30.55 -20.95
N PRO A 40 -73.23 -31.08 -19.74
CA PRO A 40 -72.29 -30.44 -18.82
C PRO A 40 -70.96 -30.02 -19.46
N THR A 41 -70.34 -30.92 -20.24
CA THR A 41 -69.07 -30.65 -20.90
C THR A 41 -69.20 -29.58 -21.98
N ALA A 42 -70.28 -29.62 -22.76
CA ALA A 42 -70.55 -28.63 -23.80
C ALA A 42 -70.74 -27.24 -23.20
N LEU A 43 -71.52 -27.13 -22.12
CA LEU A 43 -71.79 -25.86 -21.44
C LEU A 43 -70.54 -25.32 -20.74
N LEU A 44 -69.79 -26.15 -19.99
CA LEU A 44 -68.53 -25.72 -19.34
C LEU A 44 -67.50 -25.28 -20.38
N THR A 45 -67.42 -25.95 -21.52
CA THR A 45 -66.55 -25.55 -22.64
C THR A 45 -66.99 -24.21 -23.22
N ALA A 46 -68.29 -23.98 -23.38
CA ALA A 46 -68.83 -22.74 -23.88
C ALA A 46 -68.49 -21.56 -22.94
N VAL A 47 -68.75 -21.72 -21.64
CA VAL A 47 -68.41 -20.74 -20.60
C VAL A 47 -66.91 -20.47 -20.54
N SER A 48 -66.07 -21.51 -20.63
CA SER A 48 -64.60 -21.38 -20.64
C SER A 48 -64.09 -20.64 -21.89
N ARG A 49 -64.69 -20.88 -23.05
CA ARG A 49 -64.38 -20.13 -24.29
C ARG A 49 -64.74 -18.66 -24.16
N LEU A 50 -65.88 -18.35 -23.56
CA LEU A 50 -66.25 -16.95 -23.31
C LEU A 50 -65.26 -16.29 -22.35
N HIS A 51 -64.87 -16.98 -21.27
CA HIS A 51 -63.91 -16.46 -20.31
C HIS A 51 -62.53 -16.18 -20.91
N THR A 52 -61.97 -17.12 -21.67
CA THR A 52 -60.66 -16.96 -22.34
C THR A 52 -60.65 -15.85 -23.38
N HIS A 53 -61.82 -15.49 -23.92
CA HIS A 53 -61.98 -14.33 -24.81
C HIS A 53 -62.38 -13.05 -24.05
N GLY A 54 -62.25 -13.04 -22.71
CA GLY A 54 -62.40 -11.87 -21.86
C GLY A 54 -63.81 -11.59 -21.36
N ALA A 55 -64.74 -12.55 -21.40
CA ALA A 55 -66.02 -12.43 -20.72
C ALA A 55 -65.85 -12.68 -19.20
N ALA A 56 -66.47 -11.83 -18.38
CA ALA A 56 -66.56 -12.08 -16.95
C ALA A 56 -67.47 -13.28 -16.70
N VAL A 57 -66.96 -14.29 -15.97
CA VAL A 57 -67.72 -15.48 -15.58
C VAL A 57 -67.68 -15.58 -14.07
N ASP A 58 -68.86 -15.74 -13.47
CA ASP A 58 -69.00 -16.04 -12.04
C ASP A 58 -68.77 -17.55 -11.81
N TRP A 59 -67.49 -17.93 -11.73
CA TRP A 59 -67.08 -19.32 -11.56
C TRP A 59 -67.68 -20.02 -10.32
N PRO A 60 -67.84 -19.37 -9.15
CA PRO A 60 -68.55 -19.94 -8.01
C PRO A 60 -69.97 -20.42 -8.32
N THR A 61 -70.71 -19.72 -9.19
CA THR A 61 -72.05 -20.12 -9.63
C THR A 61 -72.02 -21.31 -10.60
N VAL A 62 -70.97 -21.41 -11.43
CA VAL A 62 -70.81 -22.47 -12.44
C VAL A 62 -70.28 -23.78 -11.83
N ILE A 63 -69.41 -23.69 -10.83
CA ILE A 63 -68.82 -24.84 -10.12
C ILE A 63 -69.08 -24.68 -8.62
N PRO A 64 -70.31 -24.97 -8.16
CA PRO A 64 -70.66 -24.85 -6.75
C PRO A 64 -69.98 -25.94 -5.91
N GLY A 65 -69.29 -25.54 -4.84
CA GLY A 65 -68.75 -26.45 -3.82
C GLY A 65 -67.78 -25.77 -2.85
N ASP A 66 -67.70 -26.25 -1.61
CA ASP A 66 -66.87 -25.71 -0.51
C ASP A 66 -65.35 -25.93 -0.68
N ARG A 67 -64.86 -26.18 -1.90
CA ARG A 67 -63.45 -26.47 -2.16
C ARG A 67 -62.69 -25.19 -2.48
N PRO A 68 -61.56 -24.89 -1.80
CA PRO A 68 -60.81 -23.66 -2.04
C PRO A 68 -60.27 -23.62 -3.47
N ALA A 69 -60.50 -22.52 -4.18
CA ALA A 69 -59.90 -22.26 -5.48
C ALA A 69 -58.38 -22.11 -5.31
N VAL A 70 -57.59 -22.96 -5.96
CA VAL A 70 -56.13 -22.86 -5.95
C VAL A 70 -55.71 -21.96 -7.11
N ALA A 71 -55.01 -20.87 -6.80
CA ALA A 71 -54.41 -20.01 -7.82
C ALA A 71 -53.30 -20.78 -8.54
N LEU A 72 -53.46 -21.00 -9.84
CA LEU A 72 -52.39 -21.54 -10.67
C LEU A 72 -51.52 -20.38 -11.18
N PRO A 73 -50.19 -20.57 -11.33
CA PRO A 73 -49.32 -19.56 -11.92
C PRO A 73 -49.82 -19.20 -13.32
N THR A 74 -50.16 -17.93 -13.54
CA THR A 74 -50.80 -17.46 -14.78
C THR A 74 -49.82 -17.17 -15.90
N TYR A 75 -48.51 -17.11 -15.61
CA TYR A 75 -47.50 -16.63 -16.54
C TYR A 75 -46.45 -17.70 -16.86
N ALA A 76 -46.47 -18.21 -18.09
CA ALA A 76 -45.37 -19.02 -18.63
C ALA A 76 -44.25 -18.07 -19.09
N PHE A 77 -43.35 -17.70 -18.18
CA PHE A 77 -42.20 -16.86 -18.52
C PHE A 77 -41.46 -17.43 -19.74
N GLN A 78 -41.30 -16.62 -20.79
CA GLN A 78 -40.33 -16.94 -21.84
C GLN A 78 -38.94 -16.89 -21.18
N ARG A 79 -38.30 -18.05 -21.03
CA ARG A 79 -36.98 -18.18 -20.39
C ARG A 79 -35.83 -17.70 -21.30
N ARG A 80 -35.98 -16.53 -21.91
CA ARG A 80 -34.88 -15.84 -22.58
C ARG A 80 -34.14 -15.00 -21.55
N ARG A 81 -32.82 -15.17 -21.51
CA ARG A 81 -31.93 -14.37 -20.68
C ARG A 81 -31.79 -12.98 -21.29
N TYR A 82 -32.44 -11.99 -20.69
CA TYR A 82 -32.30 -10.58 -21.04
C TYR A 82 -31.49 -9.89 -19.94
N TRP A 83 -30.20 -10.18 -19.91
CA TRP A 83 -29.21 -9.51 -19.06
C TRP A 83 -28.43 -8.52 -19.93
N LEU A 84 -27.99 -7.41 -19.33
CA LEU A 84 -26.91 -6.62 -19.91
C LEU A 84 -25.63 -7.46 -19.75
N ASP A 85 -25.24 -8.18 -20.80
CA ASP A 85 -23.91 -8.75 -20.86
C ASP A 85 -22.92 -7.57 -20.89
N PRO A 86 -21.95 -7.51 -19.98
CA PRO A 86 -21.06 -6.36 -19.81
C PRO A 86 -19.97 -6.35 -20.87
N ASP A 87 -20.36 -6.31 -22.15
CA ASP A 87 -19.42 -6.16 -23.24
C ASP A 87 -19.97 -5.21 -24.32
N GLN A 88 -19.14 -4.22 -24.66
CA GLN A 88 -19.17 -3.36 -25.86
C GLN A 88 -19.79 -1.95 -25.80
N SER A 89 -19.62 -1.21 -24.70
CA SER A 89 -19.73 0.26 -24.78
C SER A 89 -18.87 1.00 -23.74
N GLY A 90 -17.58 0.67 -23.67
CA GLY A 90 -16.54 1.48 -23.05
C GLY A 90 -15.42 1.79 -24.06
N PRO A 91 -14.54 2.78 -23.82
CA PRO A 91 -13.40 3.11 -24.70
C PRO A 91 -12.31 2.02 -24.75
N THR A 92 -12.48 0.93 -23.99
CA THR A 92 -11.60 -0.23 -23.86
C THR A 92 -11.72 -1.15 -25.07
N ARG A 93 -10.59 -1.47 -25.73
CA ARG A 93 -10.55 -2.46 -26.80
C ARG A 93 -10.43 -3.86 -26.20
N SER A 94 -11.18 -4.83 -26.74
CA SER A 94 -10.91 -6.25 -26.46
C SER A 94 -9.53 -6.60 -27.00
N THR A 95 -8.72 -7.31 -26.21
CA THR A 95 -7.36 -7.72 -26.63
C THR A 95 -7.39 -8.97 -27.54
N GLY A 96 -8.49 -9.71 -27.55
CA GLY A 96 -8.60 -11.04 -28.18
C GLY A 96 -7.89 -12.16 -27.42
N HIS A 97 -7.06 -11.83 -26.43
CA HIS A 97 -6.29 -12.78 -25.63
C HIS A 97 -7.16 -13.50 -24.58
N PRO A 98 -6.95 -14.81 -24.32
CA PRO A 98 -7.71 -15.50 -23.29
C PRO A 98 -7.44 -14.97 -21.87
N LEU A 99 -6.20 -14.57 -21.56
CA LEU A 99 -5.81 -14.07 -20.23
C LEU A 99 -6.00 -12.55 -20.03
N LEU A 100 -6.34 -11.79 -21.09
CA LEU A 100 -6.51 -10.33 -21.02
C LEU A 100 -7.85 -9.94 -21.64
N SER A 101 -8.75 -9.34 -20.87
CA SER A 101 -10.08 -8.94 -21.35
C SER A 101 -10.07 -7.60 -22.07
N ALA A 102 -9.30 -6.63 -21.57
CA ALA A 102 -9.34 -5.25 -22.04
C ALA A 102 -7.94 -4.63 -22.15
N ALA A 103 -7.79 -3.66 -23.06
CA ALA A 103 -6.62 -2.80 -23.14
C ALA A 103 -7.01 -1.33 -23.32
N ILE A 104 -6.21 -0.45 -22.70
CA ILE A 104 -6.32 1.01 -22.75
C ILE A 104 -4.94 1.58 -23.06
N THR A 105 -4.87 2.51 -24.00
CA THR A 105 -3.68 3.33 -24.23
C THR A 105 -3.78 4.63 -23.42
N LEU A 106 -2.79 4.92 -22.60
CA LEU A 106 -2.73 6.12 -21.79
C LEU A 106 -2.42 7.34 -22.68
N ALA A 107 -3.24 8.38 -22.56
CA ALA A 107 -3.19 9.55 -23.43
C ALA A 107 -1.86 10.34 -23.33
N GLU A 108 -1.22 10.36 -22.16
CA GLU A 108 -0.02 11.17 -21.91
C GLU A 108 1.30 10.44 -22.19
N SER A 109 1.34 9.10 -22.10
CA SER A 109 2.60 8.33 -22.12
C SER A 109 2.71 7.34 -23.28
N SER A 110 1.66 7.17 -24.09
CA SER A 110 1.55 6.08 -25.08
C SER A 110 1.68 4.67 -24.48
N ALA A 111 1.68 4.55 -23.15
CA ALA A 111 1.71 3.27 -22.47
C ALA A 111 0.41 2.51 -22.72
N VAL A 112 0.50 1.20 -22.87
CA VAL A 112 -0.64 0.32 -23.02
C VAL A 112 -0.80 -0.49 -21.74
N VAL A 113 -1.94 -0.30 -21.08
CA VAL A 113 -2.33 -1.09 -19.91
C VAL A 113 -3.37 -2.10 -20.38
N SER A 114 -3.11 -3.38 -20.18
CA SER A 114 -4.08 -4.45 -20.42
C SER A 114 -4.46 -5.13 -19.11
N THR A 115 -5.71 -5.48 -18.95
CA THR A 115 -6.24 -6.12 -17.75
C THR A 115 -6.90 -7.44 -18.08
N GLY A 116 -6.93 -8.34 -17.10
CA GLY A 116 -7.58 -9.64 -17.17
C GLY A 116 -8.02 -10.13 -15.80
N ARG A 117 -8.80 -11.20 -15.76
CA ARG A 117 -9.21 -11.86 -14.51
C ARG A 117 -9.03 -13.36 -14.66
N LEU A 118 -8.22 -13.95 -13.79
CA LEU A 118 -7.98 -15.39 -13.78
C LEU A 118 -8.81 -16.02 -12.65
N SER A 119 -9.52 -17.10 -12.97
CA SER A 119 -10.19 -17.94 -11.98
C SER A 119 -10.21 -19.37 -12.49
N ARG A 120 -10.26 -20.36 -11.59
CA ARG A 120 -10.40 -21.77 -12.00
C ARG A 120 -11.71 -22.03 -12.77
N SER A 121 -12.76 -21.25 -12.51
CA SER A 121 -14.04 -21.38 -13.22
C SER A 121 -13.97 -20.91 -14.68
N THR A 122 -13.09 -19.95 -14.99
CA THR A 122 -12.95 -19.38 -16.34
C THR A 122 -11.74 -19.95 -17.09
N HIS A 123 -10.72 -20.37 -16.36
CA HIS A 123 -9.44 -20.87 -16.88
C HIS A 123 -9.10 -22.21 -16.23
N ALA A 124 -9.98 -23.21 -16.38
CA ALA A 124 -9.85 -24.50 -15.71
C ALA A 124 -8.49 -25.17 -15.94
N TRP A 125 -7.91 -25.01 -17.13
CA TRP A 125 -6.60 -25.58 -17.48
C TRP A 125 -5.44 -25.02 -16.65
N LEU A 126 -5.53 -23.80 -16.11
CA LEU A 126 -4.49 -23.27 -15.21
C LEU A 126 -4.46 -24.03 -13.88
N ALA A 127 -5.56 -24.67 -13.49
CA ALA A 127 -5.59 -25.51 -12.30
C ALA A 127 -4.84 -26.83 -12.45
N ASP A 128 -4.49 -27.21 -13.68
CA ASP A 128 -3.72 -28.42 -13.98
C ASP A 128 -2.20 -28.18 -13.90
N HIS A 129 -1.76 -26.95 -13.62
CA HIS A 129 -0.36 -26.66 -13.32
C HIS A 129 -0.22 -26.42 -11.83
N THR A 130 0.16 -27.45 -11.08
CA THR A 130 0.22 -27.40 -9.63
C THR A 130 1.62 -27.67 -9.10
N ALA A 131 2.01 -26.89 -8.09
CA ALA A 131 3.22 -27.12 -7.30
C ALA A 131 2.83 -27.16 -5.82
N PHE A 132 3.26 -28.19 -5.12
CA PHE A 132 2.96 -28.51 -3.72
C PHE A 132 1.46 -28.39 -3.40
N GLY A 133 0.63 -28.94 -4.29
CA GLY A 133 -0.84 -28.93 -4.16
C GLY A 133 -1.53 -27.57 -4.40
N THR A 134 -0.80 -26.54 -4.86
CA THR A 134 -1.36 -25.22 -5.16
C THR A 134 -1.20 -24.89 -6.65
N ALA A 135 -2.26 -24.35 -7.27
CA ALA A 135 -2.21 -23.92 -8.68
C ALA A 135 -1.25 -22.73 -8.85
N VAL A 136 -0.35 -22.84 -9.83
CA VAL A 136 0.66 -21.82 -10.16
C VAL A 136 0.61 -21.53 -11.64
N VAL A 137 0.60 -20.25 -12.02
CA VAL A 137 0.64 -19.86 -13.43
C VAL A 137 1.95 -20.35 -14.06
N PRO A 138 1.91 -21.07 -15.20
CA PRO A 138 3.12 -21.54 -15.87
C PRO A 138 4.00 -20.37 -16.30
N SER A 139 5.31 -20.55 -16.24
CA SER A 139 6.26 -19.48 -16.57
C SER A 139 6.12 -19.03 -18.04
N GLY A 140 5.76 -19.95 -18.94
CA GLY A 140 5.45 -19.67 -20.34
C GLY A 140 4.27 -18.70 -20.56
N ALA A 141 3.33 -18.57 -19.62
CA ALA A 141 2.25 -17.59 -19.74
C ALA A 141 2.76 -16.15 -19.71
N PHE A 142 3.81 -15.86 -18.93
CA PHE A 142 4.41 -14.52 -18.93
C PHE A 142 5.10 -14.21 -20.26
N ALA A 143 5.73 -15.19 -20.89
CA ALA A 143 6.36 -15.05 -22.20
C ALA A 143 5.33 -14.77 -23.30
N ASP A 144 4.22 -15.51 -23.30
CA ASP A 144 3.11 -15.29 -24.22
C ASP A 144 2.45 -13.91 -24.01
N LEU A 145 2.20 -13.49 -22.76
CA LEU A 145 1.71 -12.14 -22.45
C LEU A 145 2.65 -11.04 -22.96
N ALA A 146 3.97 -11.21 -22.81
CA ALA A 146 4.98 -10.26 -23.29
C ALA A 146 4.97 -10.15 -24.82
N LEU A 147 4.90 -11.28 -25.52
CA LEU A 147 4.83 -11.32 -26.98
C LEU A 147 3.51 -10.73 -27.50
N HIS A 148 2.39 -11.06 -26.86
CA HIS A 148 1.07 -10.59 -27.23
C HIS A 148 0.92 -9.07 -27.05
N THR A 149 1.35 -8.55 -25.90
CA THR A 149 1.29 -7.10 -25.62
C THR A 149 2.32 -6.33 -26.44
N GLY A 150 3.49 -6.92 -26.71
CA GLY A 150 4.46 -6.36 -27.66
C GLY A 150 3.89 -6.14 -29.06
N ARG A 151 3.11 -7.09 -29.58
CA ARG A 151 2.47 -6.96 -30.90
C ARG A 151 1.55 -5.73 -30.99
N HIS A 152 0.90 -5.34 -29.89
CA HIS A 152 0.04 -4.16 -29.86
C HIS A 152 0.80 -2.84 -30.02
N VAL A 153 2.09 -2.81 -29.63
CA VAL A 153 2.96 -1.64 -29.80
C VAL A 153 3.95 -1.79 -30.96
N GLY A 154 3.78 -2.83 -31.80
CA GLY A 154 4.58 -3.05 -33.00
C GLY A 154 5.97 -3.66 -32.75
N VAL A 155 6.21 -4.28 -31.59
CA VAL A 155 7.44 -5.01 -31.28
C VAL A 155 7.18 -6.51 -31.20
N HIS A 156 8.11 -7.31 -31.69
CA HIS A 156 7.93 -8.77 -31.85
C HIS A 156 9.06 -9.60 -31.22
N HIS A 157 9.98 -8.93 -30.53
CA HIS A 157 11.12 -9.57 -29.87
C HIS A 157 11.15 -9.18 -28.39
N VAL A 158 11.25 -10.19 -27.53
CA VAL A 158 11.49 -10.00 -26.09
C VAL A 158 12.98 -10.16 -25.87
N ALA A 159 13.67 -9.05 -25.65
CA ALA A 159 15.10 -9.07 -25.38
C ALA A 159 15.37 -9.79 -24.04
N GLU A 160 14.56 -9.48 -23.03
CA GLU A 160 14.67 -10.08 -21.71
C GLU A 160 13.29 -10.12 -21.02
N LEU A 161 12.98 -11.19 -20.31
CA LEU A 161 11.83 -11.33 -19.43
C LEU A 161 12.24 -12.09 -18.17
N THR A 162 12.29 -11.38 -17.04
CA THR A 162 12.55 -11.95 -15.72
C THR A 162 11.23 -12.25 -15.02
N VAL A 163 11.05 -13.49 -14.56
CA VAL A 163 9.98 -13.86 -13.64
C VAL A 163 10.52 -13.66 -12.22
N GLU A 164 10.10 -12.56 -11.59
CA GLU A 164 10.54 -12.19 -10.23
C GLU A 164 9.91 -13.11 -9.17
N ARG A 165 8.64 -13.49 -9.37
CA ARG A 165 7.87 -14.35 -8.45
C ARG A 165 6.84 -15.20 -9.20
N PRO A 166 6.71 -16.50 -8.91
CA PRO A 166 5.59 -17.30 -9.39
C PRO A 166 4.25 -16.72 -8.94
N LEU A 167 3.20 -16.88 -9.73
CA LEU A 167 1.84 -16.45 -9.39
C LEU A 167 1.03 -17.67 -8.98
N PHE A 168 0.78 -17.83 -7.69
CA PHE A 168 -0.11 -18.85 -7.15
C PHE A 168 -1.51 -18.28 -6.95
N PHE A 169 -2.56 -19.07 -7.17
CA PHE A 169 -3.93 -18.64 -6.92
C PHE A 169 -4.79 -19.79 -6.33
N PRO A 170 -5.41 -19.60 -5.14
CA PRO A 170 -6.13 -20.67 -4.42
C PRO A 170 -7.50 -20.98 -5.03
N GLU A 171 -8.10 -22.11 -4.61
CA GLU A 171 -9.25 -22.72 -5.29
C GLU A 171 -10.47 -21.81 -5.50
N ASN A 172 -10.75 -20.92 -4.54
CA ASN A 172 -11.94 -20.06 -4.51
C ASN A 172 -11.62 -18.58 -4.74
N ALA A 173 -10.39 -18.23 -5.11
CA ALA A 173 -10.01 -16.86 -5.38
C ALA A 173 -9.90 -16.63 -6.89
N ALA A 174 -10.52 -15.54 -7.36
CA ALA A 174 -10.13 -14.97 -8.63
C ALA A 174 -8.99 -13.98 -8.39
N VAL A 175 -8.11 -13.82 -9.37
CA VAL A 175 -7.05 -12.82 -9.35
C VAL A 175 -7.23 -11.86 -10.51
N GLU A 176 -7.08 -10.57 -10.26
CA GLU A 176 -6.99 -9.56 -11.29
C GLU A 176 -5.56 -9.51 -11.81
N LEU A 177 -5.41 -9.48 -13.13
CA LEU A 177 -4.14 -9.41 -13.83
C LEU A 177 -4.03 -8.04 -14.51
N GLN A 178 -2.86 -7.41 -14.43
CA GLN A 178 -2.56 -6.19 -15.16
C GLN A 178 -1.19 -6.31 -15.83
N THR A 179 -1.12 -6.01 -17.12
CA THR A 179 0.13 -5.87 -17.85
C THR A 179 0.31 -4.41 -18.27
N VAL A 180 1.52 -3.87 -18.09
CA VAL A 180 1.84 -2.50 -18.54
C VAL A 180 3.00 -2.57 -19.52
N VAL A 181 2.81 -1.94 -20.69
CA VAL A 181 3.84 -1.74 -21.71
C VAL A 181 4.05 -0.26 -21.94
N GLU A 182 5.27 0.24 -21.75
CA GLU A 182 5.58 1.66 -21.87
C GLU A 182 6.92 1.90 -22.60
N PRO A 183 7.06 3.02 -23.33
CA PRO A 183 8.28 3.31 -24.05
C PRO A 183 9.42 3.66 -23.08
N VAL A 184 10.63 3.17 -23.37
CA VAL A 184 11.85 3.40 -22.58
C VAL A 184 12.86 4.16 -23.43
N GLY A 185 13.05 5.45 -23.10
CA GLY A 185 13.97 6.33 -23.83
C GLY A 185 13.51 6.62 -25.26
N GLU A 186 14.44 7.05 -26.12
CA GLU A 186 14.16 7.37 -27.53
C GLU A 186 14.55 6.23 -28.51
N ASP A 187 15.10 5.13 -28.00
CA ASP A 187 15.71 4.06 -28.82
C ASP A 187 14.71 3.00 -29.33
N GLY A 188 13.39 3.27 -29.26
CA GLY A 188 12.36 2.32 -29.69
C GLY A 188 12.25 1.04 -28.83
N ARG A 189 12.74 1.10 -27.58
CA ARG A 189 12.62 0.04 -26.57
C ARG A 189 11.38 0.23 -25.73
N TRP A 190 10.79 -0.87 -25.24
CA TRP A 190 9.60 -0.84 -24.40
C TRP A 190 9.79 -1.71 -23.17
N SER A 191 9.45 -1.21 -21.99
CA SER A 191 9.38 -2.06 -20.80
C SER A 191 8.05 -2.81 -20.81
N PHE A 192 8.05 -3.99 -20.21
CA PHE A 192 6.86 -4.82 -19.98
C PHE A 192 6.84 -5.22 -18.52
N THR A 193 5.67 -5.20 -17.88
CA THR A 193 5.49 -5.70 -16.52
C THR A 193 4.17 -6.44 -16.37
N VAL A 194 4.13 -7.42 -15.47
CA VAL A 194 2.92 -8.19 -15.11
C VAL A 194 2.68 -8.09 -13.62
N HIS A 195 1.48 -7.68 -13.24
CA HIS A 195 1.04 -7.54 -11.86
C HIS A 195 -0.24 -8.31 -11.62
N SER A 196 -0.45 -8.75 -10.38
CA SER A 196 -1.74 -9.28 -9.96
C SER A 196 -2.16 -8.85 -8.56
N ARG A 197 -3.45 -8.96 -8.26
CA ARG A 197 -4.01 -8.85 -6.91
C ARG A 197 -5.22 -9.78 -6.77
N PRO A 198 -5.65 -10.15 -5.56
CA PRO A 198 -6.93 -10.82 -5.36
C PRO A 198 -8.07 -9.98 -5.96
N ALA A 199 -9.01 -10.63 -6.63
CA ALA A 199 -10.25 -9.99 -7.05
C ALA A 199 -11.22 -9.93 -5.87
N GLU A 200 -11.82 -8.76 -5.61
CA GLU A 200 -12.73 -8.50 -4.48
C GLU A 200 -13.77 -9.61 -4.29
N ALA A 201 -13.84 -10.15 -3.08
CA ALA A 201 -14.71 -11.26 -2.71
C ALA A 201 -15.91 -10.78 -1.88
N GLY A 202 -16.95 -10.27 -2.55
CA GLY A 202 -18.26 -9.99 -1.92
C GLY A 202 -18.37 -8.61 -1.25
N GLU A 203 -19.60 -8.27 -0.81
CA GLU A 203 -19.99 -6.95 -0.29
C GLU A 203 -19.25 -6.51 0.98
N GLU A 204 -18.58 -7.42 1.70
CA GLU A 204 -17.80 -7.12 2.91
C GLU A 204 -16.33 -6.74 2.62
N ASP A 205 -15.81 -7.01 1.42
CA ASP A 205 -14.42 -6.73 1.00
C ASP A 205 -14.31 -5.59 -0.04
N GLN A 206 -15.41 -4.95 -0.42
CA GLN A 206 -15.42 -3.85 -1.41
C GLN A 206 -14.63 -2.61 -0.95
N ASP A 207 -14.35 -2.49 0.35
CA ASP A 207 -13.59 -1.38 0.94
C ASP A 207 -12.09 -1.71 1.16
N GLN A 208 -11.60 -2.89 0.74
CA GLN A 208 -10.20 -3.31 0.90
C GLN A 208 -9.44 -3.35 -0.44
N ASP A 209 -8.70 -2.28 -0.72
CA ASP A 209 -7.87 -2.18 -1.92
C ASP A 209 -6.59 -3.03 -1.77
N HIS A 210 -6.60 -4.27 -2.27
CA HIS A 210 -5.45 -5.16 -2.19
C HIS A 210 -4.26 -4.64 -3.04
N PRO A 211 -3.02 -4.65 -2.51
CA PRO A 211 -1.85 -4.17 -3.25
C PRO A 211 -1.53 -5.08 -4.44
N TRP A 212 -1.12 -4.46 -5.56
CA TRP A 212 -0.62 -5.17 -6.73
C TRP A 212 0.75 -5.80 -6.46
N THR A 213 0.86 -7.10 -6.69
CA THR A 213 2.13 -7.84 -6.67
C THR A 213 2.68 -7.93 -8.08
N ARG A 214 3.94 -7.52 -8.30
CA ARG A 214 4.63 -7.72 -9.58
C ARG A 214 5.22 -9.12 -9.68
N HIS A 215 4.91 -9.81 -10.77
CA HIS A 215 5.35 -11.19 -11.02
C HIS A 215 6.45 -11.28 -12.06
N ALA A 216 6.39 -10.44 -13.09
CA ALA A 216 7.37 -10.44 -14.17
C ALA A 216 7.65 -9.03 -14.67
N ARG A 217 8.86 -8.84 -15.20
CA ARG A 217 9.28 -7.64 -15.91
C ARG A 217 10.11 -8.02 -17.13
N GLY A 218 10.09 -7.21 -18.18
CA GLY A 218 10.85 -7.47 -19.38
C GLY A 218 11.12 -6.22 -20.21
N LEU A 219 11.92 -6.43 -21.25
CA LEU A 219 12.30 -5.45 -22.26
C LEU A 219 11.94 -5.98 -23.64
N LEU A 220 11.16 -5.21 -24.38
CA LEU A 220 10.72 -5.51 -25.73
C LEU A 220 11.41 -4.57 -26.72
N THR A 221 11.77 -5.09 -27.90
CA THR A 221 12.47 -4.33 -28.95
C THR A 221 11.89 -4.62 -30.33
N ALA A 222 12.02 -3.64 -31.23
CA ALA A 222 11.76 -3.83 -32.65
C ALA A 222 12.92 -4.62 -33.28
N ALA A 223 12.92 -5.95 -33.08
CA ALA A 223 13.81 -6.96 -33.68
C ALA A 223 15.27 -6.54 -33.98
N THR A 224 16.23 -7.18 -33.32
CA THR A 224 17.62 -7.21 -33.79
C THR A 224 17.67 -7.70 -35.24
N ALA A 225 18.44 -6.99 -36.08
CA ALA A 225 18.83 -7.50 -37.38
C ALA A 225 19.31 -8.94 -37.21
N ARG A 226 18.70 -9.87 -37.95
CA ARG A 226 19.13 -11.28 -38.04
C ARG A 226 20.65 -11.34 -37.93
N SER A 227 21.16 -11.93 -36.86
CA SER A 227 22.50 -12.51 -36.94
C SER A 227 22.43 -13.49 -38.11
N ASP A 228 23.34 -13.37 -39.07
CA ASP A 228 23.52 -14.30 -40.20
C ASP A 228 23.98 -15.70 -39.75
N ALA A 229 23.76 -16.07 -38.49
CA ALA A 229 23.77 -17.44 -38.03
C ALA A 229 22.55 -18.14 -38.62
N GLU A 230 22.77 -19.05 -39.56
CA GLU A 230 21.76 -20.01 -39.99
C GLU A 230 21.11 -20.64 -38.74
N PRO A 231 19.75 -20.72 -38.66
CA PRO A 231 19.11 -21.42 -37.55
C PRO A 231 19.69 -22.83 -37.50
N GLY A 232 20.29 -23.15 -36.37
CA GLY A 232 20.86 -24.47 -36.15
C GLY A 232 19.78 -25.51 -36.33
N THR A 233 20.01 -26.46 -37.25
CA THR A 233 19.57 -27.87 -37.13
C THR A 233 18.07 -28.20 -37.20
N ASP A 234 17.62 -28.51 -38.42
CA ASP A 234 16.77 -29.65 -38.84
C ASP A 234 15.90 -30.36 -37.77
N LEU A 235 14.87 -29.69 -37.24
CA LEU A 235 13.74 -30.34 -36.54
C LEU A 235 12.78 -31.07 -37.51
N GLY A 236 13.13 -31.19 -38.80
CA GLY A 236 12.40 -31.96 -39.80
C GLY A 236 12.65 -33.47 -39.71
N ALA A 237 13.87 -33.88 -39.32
CA ALA A 237 14.23 -35.27 -39.10
C ALA A 237 13.81 -35.76 -37.70
N TRP A 238 12.73 -36.57 -37.63
CA TRP A 238 12.15 -37.03 -36.37
C TRP A 238 11.84 -38.54 -36.36
N PRO A 239 12.13 -39.31 -35.28
CA PRO A 239 12.82 -38.88 -34.05
C PRO A 239 14.27 -38.42 -34.31
N PRO A 240 14.84 -37.55 -33.47
CA PRO A 240 16.16 -36.98 -33.70
C PRO A 240 17.25 -38.06 -33.87
N PRO A 241 18.04 -38.05 -34.95
CA PRO A 241 19.07 -39.05 -35.17
C PRO A 241 20.08 -39.12 -34.01
N GLY A 242 20.32 -40.33 -33.50
CA GLY A 242 21.25 -40.58 -32.41
C GLY A 242 20.73 -40.24 -31.01
N ALA A 243 19.46 -39.83 -30.86
CA ALA A 243 18.82 -39.63 -29.56
C ALA A 243 18.18 -40.93 -29.05
N ALA A 244 18.33 -41.19 -27.75
CA ALA A 244 17.72 -42.32 -27.07
C ALA A 244 16.34 -41.92 -26.52
N PRO A 245 15.29 -42.76 -26.67
CA PRO A 245 13.97 -42.46 -26.13
C PRO A 245 14.00 -42.49 -24.59
N VAL A 246 13.26 -41.56 -23.99
CA VAL A 246 13.00 -41.47 -22.54
C VAL A 246 11.51 -41.70 -22.35
N ALA A 247 11.13 -42.56 -21.41
CA ALA A 247 9.72 -42.82 -21.14
C ALA A 247 9.07 -41.57 -20.53
N VAL A 248 8.01 -41.06 -21.18
CA VAL A 248 7.26 -39.88 -20.73
C VAL A 248 6.71 -40.07 -19.31
N ASP A 249 6.22 -41.28 -19.00
CA ASP A 249 5.73 -41.62 -17.66
C ASP A 249 6.80 -41.48 -16.57
N ASP A 250 8.08 -41.68 -16.90
CA ASP A 250 9.17 -41.53 -15.93
C ASP A 250 9.50 -40.05 -15.70
N VAL A 251 9.35 -39.21 -16.73
CA VAL A 251 9.49 -37.75 -16.61
C VAL A 251 8.42 -37.20 -15.68
N TYR A 252 7.14 -37.56 -15.90
CA TYR A 252 6.05 -37.11 -15.04
C TYR A 252 6.15 -37.66 -13.61
N ARG A 253 6.53 -38.93 -13.43
CA ARG A 253 6.76 -39.50 -12.09
C ARG A 253 7.87 -38.78 -11.32
N THR A 254 8.90 -38.30 -12.03
CA THR A 254 9.98 -37.52 -11.42
C THR A 254 9.48 -36.16 -10.92
N LEU A 255 8.65 -35.47 -11.71
CA LEU A 255 8.02 -34.21 -11.32
C LEU A 255 7.08 -34.36 -10.12
N GLU A 256 6.21 -35.38 -10.15
CA GLU A 256 5.29 -35.70 -9.05
C GLU A 256 6.06 -35.98 -7.75
N GLY A 257 7.18 -36.72 -7.83
CA GLY A 257 8.07 -36.97 -6.70
C GLY A 257 8.76 -35.71 -6.14
N GLN A 258 8.78 -34.61 -6.90
CA GLN A 258 9.34 -33.32 -6.51
C GLN A 258 8.26 -32.29 -6.13
N GLY A 259 7.00 -32.73 -6.03
CA GLY A 259 5.87 -31.87 -5.64
C GLY A 259 5.30 -31.04 -6.78
N VAL A 260 5.66 -31.29 -8.04
CA VAL A 260 5.00 -30.69 -9.21
C VAL A 260 4.06 -31.75 -9.80
N ASP A 261 2.76 -31.49 -9.74
CA ASP A 261 1.74 -32.43 -10.23
C ASP A 261 1.05 -31.87 -11.49
N PRO A 262 1.47 -32.30 -12.69
CA PRO A 262 0.79 -31.94 -13.93
C PRO A 262 -0.57 -32.64 -14.03
N GLY A 263 -1.63 -31.85 -14.06
CA GLY A 263 -2.99 -32.26 -14.38
C GLY A 263 -3.18 -32.52 -15.88
N GLU A 264 -4.43 -32.70 -16.29
CA GLU A 264 -4.77 -33.15 -17.65
C GLU A 264 -4.20 -32.22 -18.74
N ALA A 265 -4.31 -30.90 -18.55
CA ALA A 265 -3.81 -29.95 -19.54
C ALA A 265 -2.29 -29.98 -19.74
N PHE A 266 -1.51 -30.28 -18.69
CA PHE A 266 -0.04 -30.25 -18.73
C PHE A 266 0.61 -31.63 -18.96
N ARG A 267 -0.20 -32.69 -19.03
CA ARG A 267 0.20 -34.01 -19.55
C ARG A 267 0.20 -34.06 -21.08
N CYS A 268 0.84 -33.05 -21.69
CA CYS A 268 0.83 -32.81 -23.13
C CYS A 268 2.01 -33.45 -23.89
N LEU A 269 3.02 -33.98 -23.20
CA LEU A 269 4.18 -34.65 -23.83
C LEU A 269 3.75 -35.97 -24.44
N THR A 270 3.99 -36.15 -25.75
CA THR A 270 3.72 -37.42 -26.45
C THR A 270 4.96 -38.30 -26.53
N ALA A 271 6.15 -37.69 -26.57
CA ALA A 271 7.41 -38.42 -26.57
C ALA A 271 8.58 -37.51 -26.16
N VAL A 272 9.62 -38.11 -25.55
CA VAL A 272 10.85 -37.42 -25.12
C VAL A 272 12.06 -38.25 -25.54
N TRP A 273 13.13 -37.58 -25.99
CA TRP A 273 14.41 -38.19 -26.33
C TRP A 273 15.57 -37.40 -25.74
N ARG A 274 16.69 -38.08 -25.51
CA ARG A 274 17.92 -37.50 -24.99
C ARG A 274 19.10 -37.80 -25.90
N ARG A 275 19.94 -36.79 -26.18
CA ARG A 275 21.20 -36.95 -26.90
C ARG A 275 22.31 -36.17 -26.19
N GLY A 276 23.13 -36.89 -25.42
CA GLY A 276 24.12 -36.23 -24.55
C GLY A 276 23.42 -35.36 -23.51
N ASP A 277 23.67 -34.05 -23.59
CA ASP A 277 23.05 -33.04 -22.73
C ASP A 277 21.89 -32.29 -23.42
N GLU A 278 21.49 -32.71 -24.62
CA GLU A 278 20.31 -32.19 -25.31
C GLU A 278 19.06 -33.00 -24.96
N VAL A 279 17.93 -32.33 -24.79
CA VAL A 279 16.60 -32.95 -24.71
C VAL A 279 15.73 -32.54 -25.88
N PHE A 280 14.98 -33.50 -26.39
CA PHE A 280 14.01 -33.33 -27.45
C PHE A 280 12.65 -33.82 -26.99
N ALA A 281 11.59 -33.11 -27.33
CA ALA A 281 10.24 -33.50 -26.95
C ALA A 281 9.22 -33.24 -28.07
N GLU A 282 8.18 -34.04 -28.12
CA GLU A 282 6.94 -33.72 -28.84
C GLU A 282 5.85 -33.41 -27.82
N ALA A 283 5.11 -32.33 -28.06
CA ALA A 283 3.98 -31.93 -27.24
C ALA A 283 2.78 -31.58 -28.11
N VAL A 284 1.59 -31.98 -27.67
CA VAL A 284 0.33 -31.72 -28.36
C VAL A 284 -0.68 -31.15 -27.37
N LEU A 285 -1.37 -30.07 -27.75
CA LEU A 285 -2.45 -29.53 -26.93
C LEU A 285 -3.59 -30.56 -26.80
N PRO A 286 -4.14 -30.74 -25.58
CA PRO A 286 -5.37 -31.50 -25.41
C PRO A 286 -6.54 -30.85 -26.19
N GLU A 287 -7.54 -31.66 -26.55
CA GLU A 287 -8.64 -31.24 -27.44
C GLU A 287 -9.37 -29.98 -26.93
N ALA A 288 -9.56 -29.85 -25.61
CA ALA A 288 -10.20 -28.70 -24.99
C ALA A 288 -9.45 -27.38 -25.20
N GLN A 289 -8.11 -27.41 -25.26
CA GLN A 289 -7.26 -26.21 -25.41
C GLN A 289 -7.00 -25.83 -26.88
N ARG A 290 -7.23 -26.74 -27.83
CA ARG A 290 -7.03 -26.44 -29.27
C ARG A 290 -7.95 -25.34 -29.77
N VAL A 291 -9.15 -25.22 -29.22
CA VAL A 291 -10.14 -24.19 -29.59
C VAL A 291 -9.59 -22.77 -29.39
N ASP A 292 -8.80 -22.56 -28.33
CA ASP A 292 -8.22 -21.26 -27.98
C ASP A 292 -6.76 -21.10 -28.46
N ALA A 293 -6.15 -22.11 -29.09
CA ALA A 293 -4.75 -22.10 -29.50
C ALA A 293 -4.39 -20.90 -30.38
N ALA A 294 -5.28 -20.52 -31.31
CA ALA A 294 -5.10 -19.38 -32.21
C ALA A 294 -5.23 -18.00 -31.53
N ARG A 295 -5.77 -17.95 -30.29
CA ARG A 295 -5.93 -16.71 -29.52
C ARG A 295 -4.70 -16.38 -28.67
N PHE A 296 -3.87 -17.37 -28.41
CA PHE A 296 -2.55 -17.19 -27.82
C PHE A 296 -1.51 -16.88 -28.91
N THR A 297 -0.41 -16.25 -28.52
CA THR A 297 0.75 -16.13 -29.42
C THR A 297 1.41 -17.50 -29.57
N VAL A 298 1.72 -18.14 -28.45
CA VAL A 298 2.01 -19.57 -28.34
C VAL A 298 1.33 -20.04 -27.05
N HIS A 299 0.53 -21.10 -27.12
CA HIS A 299 -0.23 -21.54 -25.96
C HIS A 299 0.70 -21.87 -24.78
N PRO A 300 0.46 -21.37 -23.55
CA PRO A 300 1.38 -21.54 -22.43
C PRO A 300 1.72 -23.00 -22.10
N VAL A 301 0.77 -23.93 -22.26
CA VAL A 301 1.01 -25.39 -22.16
C VAL A 301 2.13 -25.87 -23.08
N LEU A 302 2.22 -25.37 -24.32
CA LEU A 302 3.27 -25.77 -25.27
C LEU A 302 4.63 -25.13 -24.93
N LEU A 303 4.63 -23.90 -24.40
CA LEU A 303 5.85 -23.25 -23.91
C LEU A 303 6.40 -23.98 -22.68
N GLU A 304 5.53 -24.38 -21.75
CA GLU A 304 5.91 -25.10 -20.54
C GLU A 304 6.33 -26.56 -20.84
N ALA A 305 5.83 -27.16 -21.91
CA ALA A 305 6.15 -28.55 -22.28
C ALA A 305 7.66 -28.81 -22.42
N GLY A 306 8.43 -27.83 -22.90
CA GLY A 306 9.89 -27.94 -22.96
C GLY A 306 10.51 -28.07 -21.58
N LEU A 307 10.07 -27.23 -20.63
CA LEU A 307 10.53 -27.26 -19.25
C LEU A 307 10.15 -28.58 -18.55
N LEU A 308 8.94 -29.08 -18.80
CA LEU A 308 8.47 -30.37 -18.28
C LEU A 308 9.30 -31.55 -18.78
N ALA A 309 10.04 -31.44 -19.89
CA ALA A 309 10.93 -32.49 -20.40
C ALA A 309 12.33 -32.49 -19.75
N LEU A 310 12.74 -31.41 -19.08
CA LEU A 310 14.08 -31.26 -18.49
C LEU A 310 14.45 -32.24 -17.36
N PRO A 311 13.51 -32.89 -16.63
CA PRO A 311 13.86 -34.00 -15.75
C PRO A 311 14.61 -35.14 -16.47
N ALA A 312 14.47 -35.28 -17.80
CA ALA A 312 15.27 -36.22 -18.60
C ALA A 312 16.79 -35.92 -18.58
N LEU A 313 17.17 -34.68 -18.27
CA LEU A 313 18.54 -34.22 -18.08
C LEU A 313 18.93 -34.11 -16.59
N GLY A 314 18.01 -34.42 -15.67
CA GLY A 314 18.25 -34.37 -14.22
C GLY A 314 17.96 -33.02 -13.56
N HIS A 315 17.25 -32.10 -14.24
CA HIS A 315 16.76 -30.88 -13.60
C HIS A 315 15.57 -31.20 -12.67
N GLU A 316 15.58 -30.61 -11.47
CA GLU A 316 14.51 -30.77 -10.48
C GLU A 316 13.48 -29.64 -10.61
N ALA A 317 12.19 -30.00 -10.66
CA ALA A 317 11.02 -29.11 -10.67
C ALA A 317 11.24 -27.77 -11.42
N PRO A 318 11.67 -27.81 -12.70
CA PRO A 318 12.18 -26.65 -13.41
C PRO A 318 11.09 -25.62 -13.65
N TYR A 319 11.39 -24.37 -13.31
CA TYR A 319 10.54 -23.21 -13.57
C TYR A 319 11.39 -22.07 -14.12
N ALA A 320 10.99 -21.47 -15.24
CA ALA A 320 11.80 -20.46 -15.90
C ALA A 320 11.78 -19.14 -15.11
N SER A 321 12.97 -18.71 -14.66
CA SER A 321 13.17 -17.43 -13.98
C SER A 321 13.59 -16.31 -14.94
N LEU A 322 14.16 -16.66 -16.09
CA LEU A 322 14.63 -15.70 -17.10
C LEU A 322 14.45 -16.28 -18.50
N TRP A 323 13.88 -15.48 -19.40
CA TRP A 323 13.84 -15.72 -20.84
C TRP A 323 14.61 -14.60 -21.54
N SER A 324 15.50 -14.94 -22.45
CA SER A 324 16.30 -13.97 -23.22
C SER A 324 16.20 -14.27 -24.71
N GLY A 325 16.04 -13.20 -25.50
CA GLY A 325 16.01 -13.28 -26.95
C GLY A 325 14.84 -14.11 -27.51
N LEU A 326 13.62 -13.93 -27.00
CA LEU A 326 12.44 -14.62 -27.55
C LEU A 326 12.07 -14.01 -28.90
N THR A 327 12.03 -14.86 -29.91
CA THR A 327 11.61 -14.51 -31.26
C THR A 327 10.47 -15.41 -31.69
N LEU A 328 9.33 -14.78 -32.01
CA LEU A 328 8.16 -15.46 -32.53
C LEU A 328 8.28 -15.63 -34.05
N CYS A 329 8.09 -16.85 -34.54
CA CYS A 329 8.14 -17.18 -35.97
C CYS A 329 6.75 -17.50 -36.54
N ALA A 330 5.90 -18.19 -35.79
CA ALA A 330 4.53 -18.55 -36.18
C ALA A 330 3.59 -18.55 -34.97
N VAL A 331 2.26 -18.51 -35.21
CA VAL A 331 1.22 -18.55 -34.17
C VAL A 331 0.19 -19.64 -34.44
N GLY A 332 -0.58 -20.01 -33.41
CA GLY A 332 -1.66 -20.98 -33.54
C GLY A 332 -1.21 -22.43 -33.67
N ALA A 333 0.01 -22.75 -33.23
CA ALA A 333 0.48 -24.13 -33.18
C ALA A 333 -0.35 -24.94 -32.16
N GLU A 334 -0.86 -26.09 -32.61
CA GLU A 334 -1.56 -27.07 -31.75
C GLU A 334 -0.64 -28.20 -31.27
N SER A 335 0.51 -28.36 -31.93
CA SER A 335 1.56 -29.30 -31.58
C SER A 335 2.93 -28.70 -31.90
N VAL A 336 3.94 -29.12 -31.15
CA VAL A 336 5.33 -28.66 -31.32
C VAL A 336 6.33 -29.79 -31.12
N ARG A 337 7.42 -29.71 -31.89
CA ARG A 337 8.71 -30.36 -31.61
C ARG A 337 9.60 -29.37 -30.89
N ILE A 338 10.21 -29.83 -29.81
CA ILE A 338 11.00 -29.01 -28.91
C ILE A 338 12.43 -29.55 -28.91
N ARG A 339 13.41 -28.64 -28.92
CA ARG A 339 14.80 -28.92 -28.58
C ARG A 339 15.24 -27.97 -27.47
N MET A 340 15.91 -28.51 -26.47
CA MET A 340 16.65 -27.72 -25.48
C MET A 340 18.07 -28.24 -25.34
N GLU A 341 19.04 -27.32 -25.31
CA GLU A 341 20.46 -27.63 -25.13
C GLU A 341 21.13 -26.64 -24.16
N PRO A 342 22.04 -27.09 -23.29
CA PRO A 342 22.83 -26.22 -22.44
C PRO A 342 23.72 -25.27 -23.24
N ARG A 343 23.78 -24.02 -22.80
CA ARG A 343 24.70 -23.04 -23.37
C ARG A 343 26.10 -23.19 -22.74
N PRO A 344 27.17 -23.29 -23.55
CA PRO A 344 28.53 -23.46 -23.02
C PRO A 344 29.04 -22.30 -22.15
N ASP A 345 28.57 -21.08 -22.42
CA ASP A 345 29.11 -19.84 -21.85
C ASP A 345 28.27 -19.24 -20.70
N SER A 346 27.28 -19.97 -20.18
CA SER A 346 26.37 -19.47 -19.15
C SER A 346 25.98 -20.55 -18.15
N ASP A 347 26.13 -20.25 -16.86
CA ASP A 347 25.83 -21.18 -15.78
C ASP A 347 24.31 -21.45 -15.71
N GLY A 348 23.89 -22.66 -16.09
CA GLY A 348 22.51 -23.15 -15.97
C GLY A 348 21.49 -22.65 -17.00
N ALA A 349 21.90 -21.96 -18.08
CA ALA A 349 20.96 -21.51 -19.12
C ALA A 349 20.90 -22.47 -20.32
N LEU A 350 19.70 -22.59 -20.90
CA LEU A 350 19.37 -23.50 -22.00
C LEU A 350 18.92 -22.70 -23.22
N THR A 351 19.29 -23.07 -24.44
CA THR A 351 18.55 -22.58 -25.62
C THR A 351 17.24 -23.36 -25.74
N LEU A 352 16.20 -22.73 -26.30
CA LEU A 352 14.91 -23.37 -26.54
C LEU A 352 14.48 -23.10 -27.98
N GLU A 353 14.19 -24.17 -28.71
CA GLU A 353 13.64 -24.10 -30.06
C GLU A 353 12.34 -24.90 -30.13
N LEU A 354 11.28 -24.25 -30.61
CA LEU A 354 9.98 -24.85 -30.90
C LEU A 354 9.76 -24.82 -32.41
N ALA A 355 9.44 -25.96 -32.99
CA ALA A 355 9.02 -26.10 -34.38
C ALA A 355 7.68 -26.83 -34.48
N ASP A 356 6.98 -26.68 -35.60
CA ASP A 356 5.78 -27.46 -35.88
C ASP A 356 6.10 -28.92 -36.28
N GLU A 357 5.08 -29.71 -36.61
CA GLU A 357 5.21 -31.10 -37.04
C GLU A 357 6.02 -31.30 -38.34
N THR A 358 6.20 -30.23 -39.13
CA THR A 358 7.02 -30.22 -40.35
C THR A 358 8.48 -29.85 -40.07
N GLY A 359 8.77 -29.35 -38.87
CA GLY A 359 10.08 -28.82 -38.49
C GLY A 359 10.25 -27.32 -38.79
N ALA A 360 9.18 -26.60 -39.16
CA ALA A 360 9.24 -25.16 -39.36
C ALA A 360 9.20 -24.42 -38.01
N PRO A 361 10.04 -23.38 -37.80
CA PRO A 361 10.17 -22.72 -36.51
C PRO A 361 8.87 -22.00 -36.11
N VAL A 362 8.46 -22.19 -34.86
CA VAL A 362 7.33 -21.54 -34.20
C VAL A 362 7.84 -20.44 -33.25
N LEU A 363 8.79 -20.76 -32.39
CA LEU A 363 9.40 -19.83 -31.44
C LEU A 363 10.82 -20.27 -31.09
N THR A 364 11.72 -19.30 -30.93
CA THR A 364 13.09 -19.54 -30.45
C THR A 364 13.39 -18.65 -29.25
N ALA A 365 14.10 -19.17 -28.25
CA ALA A 365 14.68 -18.41 -27.15
C ALA A 365 16.19 -18.61 -27.14
N GLU A 366 16.95 -17.52 -27.17
CA GLU A 366 18.41 -17.58 -27.13
C GLU A 366 18.93 -18.15 -25.80
N ALA A 367 18.26 -17.85 -24.70
CA ALA A 367 18.55 -18.45 -23.40
C ALA A 367 17.30 -18.49 -22.51
N VAL A 368 17.15 -19.60 -21.78
CA VAL A 368 16.14 -19.82 -20.74
C VAL A 368 16.87 -20.30 -19.50
N THR A 369 16.84 -19.51 -18.43
CA THR A 369 17.37 -19.91 -17.13
C THR A 369 16.26 -20.49 -16.29
N VAL A 370 16.48 -21.71 -15.80
CA VAL A 370 15.54 -22.43 -14.95
C VAL A 370 16.05 -22.53 -13.52
N ARG A 371 15.13 -22.55 -12.57
CA ARG A 371 15.40 -22.87 -11.16
C ARG A 371 14.35 -23.86 -10.66
N PRO A 372 14.65 -24.67 -9.63
CA PRO A 372 13.63 -25.48 -8.99
C PRO A 372 12.57 -24.58 -8.31
N LEU A 373 11.29 -24.99 -8.40
CA LEU A 373 10.26 -24.51 -7.47
C LEU A 373 10.48 -25.16 -6.10
N SER A 374 10.31 -24.36 -5.05
CA SER A 374 10.50 -24.80 -3.67
C SER A 374 9.26 -24.51 -2.82
N GLU A 375 9.09 -25.20 -1.69
CA GLU A 375 8.02 -24.87 -0.73
C GLU A 375 8.12 -23.41 -0.24
N THR A 376 9.33 -22.82 -0.23
CA THR A 376 9.52 -21.40 0.12
C THR A 376 8.99 -20.42 -0.93
N ASP A 377 8.69 -20.90 -2.14
CA ASP A 377 8.00 -20.10 -3.16
C ASP A 377 6.48 -20.08 -2.95
N LEU A 378 5.92 -21.04 -2.20
CA LEU A 378 4.50 -21.05 -1.90
C LEU A 378 4.13 -19.78 -1.14
N PRO A 379 2.93 -19.25 -1.37
CA PRO A 379 2.34 -18.37 -0.37
C PRO A 379 2.17 -19.23 0.88
N ASP A 380 3.01 -19.00 1.91
CA ASP A 380 2.97 -19.76 3.16
C ASP A 380 1.52 -19.98 3.60
N ALA A 381 1.19 -21.20 4.03
CA ALA A 381 -0.05 -21.42 4.78
C ALA A 381 -0.10 -20.58 6.07
N ALA A 382 1.04 -19.99 6.48
CA ALA A 382 1.15 -18.93 7.49
C ALA A 382 0.60 -17.56 7.04
N HIS A 383 0.36 -17.33 5.74
CA HIS A 383 -0.28 -16.13 5.20
C HIS A 383 -1.81 -16.19 5.14
N ARG A 384 -2.45 -17.29 5.59
CA ARG A 384 -3.90 -17.26 5.86
C ARG A 384 -4.25 -16.47 7.12
N ASP A 385 -3.28 -16.29 8.03
CA ASP A 385 -3.39 -15.36 9.18
C ASP A 385 -2.45 -14.15 9.06
N ALA A 386 -1.35 -14.24 8.29
CA ALA A 386 -0.46 -13.10 8.03
C ALA A 386 -0.81 -12.29 6.76
N GLY A 387 -2.10 -12.15 6.46
CA GLY A 387 -2.64 -11.16 5.52
C GLY A 387 -2.62 -9.72 6.06
N ALA A 388 -2.11 -9.51 7.28
CA ALA A 388 -1.94 -8.20 7.90
C ALA A 388 -0.58 -7.96 8.58
N ASP A 389 0.19 -9.00 8.93
CA ASP A 389 1.23 -8.87 9.99
C ASP A 389 2.69 -9.07 9.52
N GLY A 390 2.92 -9.32 8.23
CA GLY A 390 4.26 -9.53 7.67
C GLY A 390 5.00 -8.25 7.23
N ASP A 391 4.25 -7.21 6.85
CA ASP A 391 4.75 -6.02 6.16
C ASP A 391 5.08 -4.83 7.08
N ASP A 392 4.74 -4.92 8.36
CA ASP A 392 4.82 -3.81 9.32
C ASP A 392 6.20 -3.57 9.93
N LEU A 393 7.26 -4.24 9.43
CA LEU A 393 8.64 -4.01 9.88
C LEU A 393 9.43 -3.20 8.85
N PHE A 394 9.85 -2.01 9.25
CA PHE A 394 10.58 -1.07 8.41
C PHE A 394 11.98 -0.75 8.96
N THR A 395 12.80 -0.13 8.14
CA THR A 395 14.06 0.53 8.53
C THR A 395 14.23 1.80 7.72
N VAL A 396 15.02 2.75 8.23
CA VAL A 396 15.48 3.90 7.44
C VAL A 396 16.71 3.50 6.64
N GLU A 397 16.67 3.69 5.33
CA GLU A 397 17.83 3.63 4.44
C GLU A 397 18.16 5.02 3.91
N TRP A 398 19.44 5.36 3.91
CA TRP A 398 19.96 6.60 3.33
C TRP A 398 20.33 6.34 1.87
N MET A 399 19.57 6.94 0.96
CA MET A 399 19.71 6.68 -0.48
C MET A 399 20.12 7.95 -1.21
N ARG A 400 20.77 7.81 -2.37
CA ARG A 400 20.95 8.95 -3.28
C ARG A 400 19.58 9.41 -3.78
N PRO A 401 19.25 10.71 -3.68
CA PRO A 401 18.01 11.23 -4.23
C PRO A 401 18.01 11.00 -5.75
N LYS A 402 16.90 10.47 -6.28
CA LYS A 402 16.69 10.27 -7.72
C LYS A 402 15.71 11.33 -8.19
N GLY A 403 16.12 12.37 -8.90
CA GLY A 403 15.21 13.40 -9.38
C GLY A 403 15.93 14.60 -9.99
N PRO A 404 15.21 15.48 -10.71
CA PRO A 404 15.79 16.72 -11.22
C PRO A 404 16.21 17.62 -10.05
N ILE A 405 17.36 18.28 -10.21
CA ILE A 405 17.84 19.31 -9.30
C ILE A 405 16.82 20.46 -9.31
N GLN A 406 16.26 20.83 -8.15
CA GLN A 406 15.46 22.04 -8.03
C GLN A 406 16.39 23.26 -7.83
N ASN A 407 15.87 24.47 -8.11
CA ASN A 407 16.64 25.70 -8.02
C ASN A 407 17.41 25.77 -6.69
N VAL A 408 18.73 25.88 -6.82
CA VAL A 408 19.62 26.18 -5.70
C VAL A 408 19.17 27.53 -5.11
N PRO A 409 18.92 27.64 -3.79
CA PRO A 409 18.61 28.93 -3.19
C PRO A 409 19.70 29.93 -3.57
N ALA A 410 19.31 31.06 -4.15
CA ALA A 410 20.28 32.01 -4.71
C ALA A 410 21.08 32.75 -3.63
N ASP A 411 20.61 32.72 -2.38
CA ASP A 411 21.17 33.45 -1.25
C ASP A 411 21.26 32.54 0.00
N VAL A 412 22.42 31.88 0.14
CA VAL A 412 22.77 31.02 1.28
C VAL A 412 23.83 31.71 2.12
N ALA A 413 23.57 31.86 3.42
CA ALA A 413 24.54 32.43 4.36
C ALA A 413 24.77 31.51 5.56
N VAL A 414 26.03 31.40 5.97
CA VAL A 414 26.45 30.59 7.12
C VAL A 414 26.79 31.51 8.28
N TYR A 415 26.16 31.29 9.44
CA TYR A 415 26.41 32.05 10.67
C TYR A 415 26.79 31.10 11.80
N GLY A 416 27.68 31.52 12.70
CA GLY A 416 28.12 30.71 13.85
C GLY A 416 27.00 30.45 14.86
N GLY A 417 25.99 31.32 14.89
CA GLY A 417 24.78 31.17 15.67
C GLY A 417 23.75 32.24 15.33
N LEU A 418 22.59 32.19 15.99
CA LEU A 418 21.50 33.14 15.76
C LEU A 418 21.88 34.58 16.16
N ASP A 419 22.74 34.74 17.17
CA ASP A 419 23.22 36.06 17.61
C ASP A 419 24.06 36.76 16.54
N ASP A 420 24.89 36.01 15.81
CA ASP A 420 25.70 36.55 14.70
C ASP A 420 24.80 37.02 13.55
N LEU A 421 23.75 36.26 13.24
CA LEU A 421 22.74 36.64 12.24
C LEU A 421 22.01 37.92 12.65
N LEU A 422 21.54 37.97 13.91
CA LEU A 422 20.81 39.12 14.43
C LEU A 422 21.67 40.39 14.39
N ALA A 423 22.93 40.31 14.81
CA ALA A 423 23.87 41.42 14.74
C ALA A 423 24.10 41.90 13.29
N ALA A 424 24.18 40.97 12.33
CA ALA A 424 24.34 41.31 10.91
C ALA A 424 23.09 42.01 10.35
N VAL A 425 21.90 41.51 10.65
CA VAL A 425 20.62 42.09 10.21
C VAL A 425 20.39 43.47 10.83
N GLU A 426 20.70 43.64 12.13
CA GLU A 426 20.66 44.93 12.81
C GLU A 426 21.69 45.93 12.25
N GLY A 427 22.83 45.43 11.76
CA GLY A 427 23.82 46.18 11.02
C GLY A 427 23.42 46.58 9.59
N GLY A 428 22.22 46.18 9.14
CA GLY A 428 21.65 46.52 7.83
C GLY A 428 21.88 45.48 6.73
N ALA A 429 22.36 44.28 7.05
CA ALA A 429 22.42 43.19 6.09
C ALA A 429 21.01 42.69 5.71
N PRO A 430 20.76 42.30 4.45
CA PRO A 430 19.50 41.66 4.08
C PRO A 430 19.37 40.30 4.77
N VAL A 431 18.13 39.87 5.03
CA VAL A 431 17.86 38.54 5.58
C VAL A 431 17.94 37.51 4.44
N PRO A 432 18.84 36.51 4.51
CA PRO A 432 19.00 35.50 3.47
C PRO A 432 17.76 34.60 3.34
N GLU A 433 17.55 34.02 2.16
CA GLU A 433 16.49 33.02 1.94
C GLU A 433 16.77 31.74 2.74
N LEU A 434 18.05 31.34 2.80
CA LEU A 434 18.51 30.19 3.57
C LEU A 434 19.65 30.58 4.52
N VAL A 435 19.40 30.39 5.82
CA VAL A 435 20.38 30.57 6.88
C VAL A 435 20.84 29.19 7.34
N ALA A 436 22.15 28.94 7.26
CA ALA A 436 22.75 27.73 7.81
C ALA A 436 23.46 28.02 9.13
N VAL A 437 23.16 27.24 10.15
CA VAL A 437 23.79 27.32 11.47
C VAL A 437 24.50 25.99 11.75
N PRO A 438 25.84 25.99 11.80
CA PRO A 438 26.61 24.84 12.25
C PRO A 438 26.26 24.51 13.69
N TRP A 439 25.79 23.30 13.93
CA TRP A 439 25.51 22.79 15.25
C TRP A 439 26.76 22.07 15.77
N ARG A 440 27.27 22.54 16.90
CA ARG A 440 28.43 21.93 17.56
C ARG A 440 28.05 21.63 18.99
N THR A 441 28.15 20.36 19.37
CA THR A 441 28.04 19.96 20.77
C THR A 441 29.44 19.96 21.37
N THR A 442 29.56 20.40 22.62
CA THR A 442 30.81 20.26 23.36
C THR A 442 31.05 18.77 23.60
N PRO A 443 32.21 18.20 23.22
CA PRO A 443 32.48 16.79 23.48
C PRO A 443 32.40 16.53 24.97
N ALA A 444 31.50 15.63 25.38
CA ALA A 444 31.46 15.18 26.76
C ALA A 444 32.80 14.49 27.10
N PRO A 445 33.49 14.84 28.20
CA PRO A 445 34.55 13.98 28.73
C PRO A 445 33.97 12.57 28.96
N GLY A 446 34.78 11.51 28.82
CA GLY A 446 34.35 10.10 28.73
C GLY A 446 33.69 9.47 29.97
N ASP A 447 32.86 10.21 30.69
CA ASP A 447 31.99 9.81 31.79
C ASP A 447 30.52 9.97 31.35
N GLY A 448 29.66 8.98 31.57
CA GLY A 448 28.29 8.95 31.05
C GLY A 448 27.39 10.02 31.65
N THR A 449 27.63 10.44 32.90
CA THR A 449 26.94 11.59 33.50
C THR A 449 27.09 12.85 32.65
N ALA A 450 28.29 13.07 32.08
CA ALA A 450 28.56 14.21 31.19
C ALA A 450 27.85 14.07 29.83
N LEU A 451 27.60 12.85 29.35
CA LEU A 451 26.84 12.61 28.13
C LEU A 451 25.36 12.96 28.32
N ALA A 452 24.74 12.51 29.41
CA ALA A 452 23.34 12.84 29.70
C ALA A 452 23.14 14.36 29.83
N GLU A 453 24.00 15.04 30.60
CA GLU A 453 23.99 16.50 30.73
C GLU A 453 24.13 17.20 29.37
N ALA A 454 25.06 16.76 28.52
CA ALA A 454 25.24 17.32 27.18
C ALA A 454 24.00 17.13 26.28
N VAL A 455 23.27 16.01 26.42
CA VAL A 455 22.01 15.78 25.70
C VAL A 455 20.92 16.75 26.13
N HIS A 456 20.77 16.98 27.45
CA HIS A 456 19.81 17.96 27.97
C HIS A 456 20.17 19.38 27.53
N GLU A 457 21.44 19.75 27.63
CA GLU A 457 21.93 21.06 27.22
C GLU A 457 21.70 21.32 25.72
N ALA A 458 22.09 20.37 24.85
CA ALA A 458 21.90 20.50 23.42
C ALA A 458 20.42 20.61 23.04
N ALA A 459 19.55 19.80 23.65
CA ALA A 459 18.12 19.85 23.38
C ALA A 459 17.48 21.18 23.85
N ALA A 460 17.90 21.71 25.01
CA ALA A 460 17.42 22.99 25.52
C ALA A 460 17.89 24.17 24.64
N GLN A 461 19.16 24.18 24.22
CA GLN A 461 19.70 25.19 23.30
C GLN A 461 18.99 25.15 21.94
N ALA A 462 18.69 23.96 21.42
CA ALA A 462 17.96 23.82 20.17
C ALA A 462 16.53 24.34 20.31
N LEU A 463 15.85 24.05 21.43
CA LEU A 463 14.52 24.59 21.73
C LEU A 463 14.52 26.12 21.77
N GLU A 464 15.49 26.72 22.46
CA GLU A 464 15.64 28.17 22.51
C GLU A 464 15.87 28.78 21.11
N LEU A 465 16.73 28.17 20.30
CA LEU A 465 16.97 28.59 18.92
C LEU A 465 15.69 28.53 18.09
N LEU A 466 14.90 27.44 18.21
CA LEU A 466 13.62 27.30 17.52
C LEU A 466 12.60 28.34 17.99
N HIS A 467 12.51 28.61 19.30
CA HIS A 467 11.64 29.67 19.85
C HIS A 467 11.99 31.03 19.29
N ARG A 468 13.27 31.41 19.34
CA ARG A 468 13.75 32.72 18.87
C ARG A 468 13.52 32.88 17.37
N TRP A 469 13.79 31.84 16.58
CA TRP A 469 13.56 31.86 15.13
C TRP A 469 12.09 32.00 14.76
N LEU A 470 11.19 31.33 15.48
CA LEU A 470 9.75 31.38 15.22
C LEU A 470 9.10 32.68 15.73
N ALA A 471 9.63 33.28 16.79
CA ALA A 471 9.09 34.50 17.38
C ALA A 471 9.48 35.78 16.61
N ASP A 472 10.54 35.76 15.82
CA ASP A 472 11.03 36.94 15.09
C ASP A 472 10.45 37.02 13.67
N GLU A 473 9.56 37.99 13.43
CA GLU A 473 8.90 38.19 12.14
C GLU A 473 9.87 38.49 10.99
N ARG A 474 11.07 39.00 11.28
CA ARG A 474 12.10 39.26 10.25
C ARG A 474 12.51 37.99 9.52
N PHE A 475 12.43 36.83 10.18
CA PHE A 475 12.79 35.53 9.64
C PHE A 475 11.59 34.74 9.09
N ALA A 476 10.40 35.34 9.03
CA ALA A 476 9.19 34.67 8.55
C ALA A 476 9.30 34.18 7.09
N GLY A 477 10.13 34.86 6.28
CA GLY A 477 10.40 34.50 4.88
C GLY A 477 11.58 33.54 4.67
N SER A 478 12.34 33.22 5.71
CA SER A 478 13.61 32.50 5.62
C SER A 478 13.50 31.06 6.12
N ARG A 479 14.42 30.22 5.64
CA ARG A 479 14.59 28.82 6.04
C ARG A 479 15.84 28.69 6.92
N LEU A 480 15.75 27.90 7.98
CA LEU A 480 16.88 27.60 8.87
C LEU A 480 17.37 26.18 8.64
N ALA A 481 18.61 26.02 8.18
CA ALA A 481 19.31 24.74 8.10
C ALA A 481 20.21 24.53 9.31
N LEU A 482 19.92 23.53 10.14
CA LEU A 482 20.84 23.07 11.17
C LEU A 482 21.81 22.06 10.56
N VAL A 483 23.11 22.37 10.65
CA VAL A 483 24.19 21.56 10.08
C VAL A 483 24.90 20.80 11.21
N THR A 484 24.58 19.53 11.39
CA THR A 484 25.24 18.64 12.36
C THR A 484 26.42 17.92 11.73
N SER A 485 27.33 17.36 12.54
CA SER A 485 28.45 16.54 12.06
C SER A 485 28.49 15.20 12.79
N GLY A 486 28.38 14.10 12.05
CA GLY A 486 28.43 12.75 12.60
C GLY A 486 27.32 12.44 13.59
N ALA A 487 26.14 13.08 13.44
CA ALA A 487 24.98 12.88 14.32
C ALA A 487 24.07 11.73 13.84
N VAL A 488 24.28 11.22 12.62
CA VAL A 488 23.54 10.09 12.06
C VAL A 488 24.49 9.12 11.36
N ALA A 489 24.16 7.83 11.41
CA ALA A 489 24.83 6.81 10.61
C ALA A 489 24.09 6.63 9.28
N VAL A 490 24.77 6.95 8.17
CA VAL A 490 24.20 6.82 6.81
C VAL A 490 24.82 5.68 6.01
N LEU A 491 25.98 5.17 6.44
CA LEU A 491 26.63 3.99 5.87
C LEU A 491 26.57 2.78 6.84
N PRO A 492 26.62 1.53 6.33
CA PRO A 492 26.40 0.30 7.13
C PRO A 492 27.28 0.08 8.37
N ASP A 493 28.40 0.79 8.54
CA ASP A 493 29.32 0.64 9.68
C ASP A 493 29.78 1.99 10.26
N GLU A 494 29.03 3.06 9.98
CA GLU A 494 29.38 4.40 10.45
C GLU A 494 29.05 4.56 11.94
N THR A 495 30.07 4.88 12.73
CA THR A 495 29.89 5.23 14.14
C THR A 495 29.34 6.64 14.27
N ILE A 496 28.20 6.77 14.97
CA ILE A 496 27.69 8.07 15.40
C ILE A 496 28.62 8.63 16.47
N ARG A 497 29.14 9.84 16.25
CA ARG A 497 30.12 10.50 17.12
C ARG A 497 29.49 11.63 17.95
N ASP A 498 28.47 12.30 17.42
CA ASP A 498 27.76 13.38 18.10
C ASP A 498 26.37 12.90 18.56
N LEU A 499 26.35 12.20 19.69
CA LEU A 499 25.11 11.68 20.29
C LEU A 499 24.14 12.79 20.76
N PRO A 500 24.59 13.89 21.40
CA PRO A 500 23.68 14.97 21.77
C PRO A 500 23.00 15.63 20.57
N ALA A 501 23.69 15.74 19.43
CA ALA A 501 23.07 16.26 18.21
C ALA A 501 21.93 15.38 17.67
N ALA A 502 21.92 14.06 17.94
CA ALA A 502 20.78 13.21 17.57
C ALA A 502 19.47 13.64 18.25
N SER A 503 19.53 14.07 19.52
CA SER A 503 18.38 14.62 20.26
C SER A 503 17.87 15.91 19.60
N VAL A 504 18.79 16.78 19.19
CA VAL A 504 18.47 18.02 18.45
C VAL A 504 17.77 17.72 17.14
N ARG A 505 18.25 16.74 16.37
CA ARG A 505 17.60 16.32 15.12
C ARG A 505 16.18 15.82 15.35
N GLY A 506 15.94 15.02 16.40
CA GLY A 506 14.60 14.57 16.79
C GLY A 506 13.66 15.74 17.09
N LEU A 507 14.13 16.74 17.85
CA LEU A 507 13.36 17.95 18.14
C LEU A 507 13.01 18.73 16.86
N VAL A 508 13.99 18.93 15.97
CA VAL A 508 13.81 19.68 14.72
C VAL A 508 12.87 18.94 13.76
N ARG A 509 12.88 17.61 13.70
CA ARG A 509 11.88 16.84 12.91
C ARG A 509 10.45 17.15 13.33
N SER A 510 10.18 17.27 14.64
CA SER A 510 8.87 17.75 15.12
C SER A 510 8.60 19.19 14.68
N ALA A 511 9.59 20.08 14.77
CA ALA A 511 9.46 21.46 14.33
C ALA A 511 9.19 21.59 12.82
N GLN A 512 9.73 20.69 12.00
CA GLN A 512 9.47 20.58 10.56
C GLN A 512 8.01 20.22 10.27
N SER A 513 7.47 19.23 10.98
CA SER A 513 6.05 18.85 10.85
C SER A 513 5.12 19.95 11.34
N GLU A 514 5.50 20.67 12.39
CA GLU A 514 4.74 21.81 12.91
C GLU A 514 4.79 23.04 11.99
N ASN A 515 5.94 23.29 11.35
CA ASN A 515 6.19 24.45 10.50
C ASN A 515 6.82 24.03 9.17
N PRO A 516 6.03 23.43 8.25
CA PRO A 516 6.54 22.94 6.97
C PRO A 516 7.29 24.01 6.18
N GLY A 517 8.46 23.66 5.66
CA GLY A 517 9.30 24.55 4.86
C GLY A 517 10.14 25.56 5.65
N ARG A 518 10.03 25.65 6.99
CA ARG A 518 10.83 26.59 7.80
C ARG A 518 12.19 26.05 8.26
N PHE A 519 12.33 24.72 8.38
CA PHE A 519 13.51 24.08 8.95
C PHE A 519 14.07 22.98 8.03
N LEU A 520 15.39 22.87 7.97
CA LEU A 520 16.15 21.87 7.23
C LEU A 520 17.20 21.22 8.13
N LEU A 521 17.48 19.94 7.90
CA LEU A 521 18.52 19.18 8.57
C LEU A 521 19.57 18.74 7.56
N LEU A 522 20.83 19.10 7.80
CA LEU A 522 21.98 18.62 7.05
C LEU A 522 22.95 17.96 8.03
N ASP A 523 23.42 16.76 7.74
CA ASP A 523 24.50 16.12 8.50
C ASP A 523 25.75 15.94 7.63
N THR A 524 26.93 16.29 8.14
CA THR A 524 28.21 16.11 7.46
C THR A 524 29.06 15.01 8.11
N GLY A 525 30.04 14.48 7.37
CA GLY A 525 31.06 13.59 7.93
C GLY A 525 31.92 14.29 8.99
N THR A 526 32.61 13.50 9.82
CA THR A 526 33.39 13.98 10.97
C THR A 526 34.76 14.57 10.62
N ASP A 527 35.26 14.32 9.41
CA ASP A 527 36.53 14.83 8.90
C ASP A 527 36.41 16.16 8.13
N ALA A 528 35.20 16.71 7.99
CA ALA A 528 34.96 17.94 7.23
C ALA A 528 35.01 19.18 8.12
N ASP A 529 35.69 20.23 7.65
CA ASP A 529 35.49 21.61 8.13
C ASP A 529 34.00 21.99 8.01
N VAL A 530 33.59 23.10 8.65
CA VAL A 530 32.23 23.64 8.46
C VAL A 530 31.98 23.76 6.96
N PRO A 531 30.94 23.09 6.41
CA PRO A 531 30.71 23.10 4.98
C PRO A 531 30.48 24.53 4.53
N THR A 532 31.06 24.85 3.37
CA THR A 532 30.92 26.16 2.74
C THR A 532 29.47 26.41 2.33
N ALA A 533 29.11 27.68 2.11
CA ALA A 533 27.78 28.03 1.60
C ALA A 533 27.45 27.29 0.29
N GLU A 534 28.45 27.05 -0.57
CA GLU A 534 28.29 26.31 -1.83
C GLU A 534 27.97 24.82 -1.59
N GLU A 535 28.66 24.16 -0.67
CA GLU A 535 28.41 22.75 -0.33
C GLU A 535 27.03 22.56 0.34
N ILE A 536 26.61 23.50 1.17
CA ILE A 536 25.27 23.51 1.78
C ILE A 536 24.20 23.72 0.70
N ALA A 537 24.43 24.66 -0.21
CA ALA A 537 23.53 24.92 -1.33
C ALA A 537 23.41 23.70 -2.24
N GLU A 538 24.52 23.00 -2.49
CA GLU A 538 24.53 21.74 -3.25
C GLU A 538 23.80 20.62 -2.51
N ALA A 539 24.01 20.48 -1.20
CA ALA A 539 23.35 19.45 -0.39
C ALA A 539 21.82 19.62 -0.37
N LEU A 540 21.33 20.86 -0.42
CA LEU A 540 19.92 21.20 -0.29
C LEU A 540 19.20 21.41 -1.64
N ARG A 541 19.88 21.16 -2.77
CA ARG A 541 19.34 21.34 -4.13
C ARG A 541 18.17 20.41 -4.50
N TYR A 542 17.86 19.44 -3.65
CA TYR A 542 16.76 18.49 -3.83
C TYR A 542 15.48 18.85 -3.05
N ASP A 543 15.49 19.98 -2.33
CA ASP A 543 14.39 20.46 -1.48
C ASP A 543 13.86 19.39 -0.50
N GLU A 544 14.79 18.61 0.05
CA GLU A 544 14.49 17.59 1.05
C GLU A 544 14.61 18.19 2.45
N PRO A 545 13.67 17.90 3.38
CA PRO A 545 13.72 18.42 4.75
C PRO A 545 14.93 17.89 5.52
N GLU A 546 15.46 16.74 5.10
CA GLU A 546 16.62 16.10 5.71
C GLU A 546 17.55 15.54 4.65
N SER A 547 18.85 15.81 4.82
CA SER A 547 19.91 15.31 3.96
C SER A 547 21.19 15.04 4.76
N ALA A 548 22.07 14.22 4.19
CA ALA A 548 23.42 14.00 4.69
C ALA A 548 24.41 14.12 3.53
N LEU A 549 25.55 14.75 3.80
CA LEU A 549 26.67 14.88 2.87
C LEU A 549 27.80 13.96 3.33
N ARG A 550 28.16 12.99 2.47
CA ARG A 550 29.30 12.08 2.67
C ARG A 550 30.10 12.00 1.38
N ASP A 551 31.40 12.26 1.43
CA ASP A 551 32.30 12.19 0.27
C ASP A 551 31.78 12.93 -0.98
N GLY A 552 31.17 14.12 -0.80
CA GLY A 552 30.57 14.90 -1.89
C GLY A 552 29.26 14.33 -2.45
N HIS A 553 28.66 13.34 -1.79
CA HIS A 553 27.39 12.75 -2.16
C HIS A 553 26.28 13.10 -1.19
N VAL A 554 25.17 13.60 -1.74
CA VAL A 554 23.95 13.85 -1.00
C VAL A 554 23.17 12.55 -0.84
N LEU A 555 22.82 12.23 0.40
CA LEU A 555 21.97 11.11 0.78
C LEU A 555 20.74 11.63 1.51
N VAL A 556 19.60 10.97 1.31
CA VAL A 556 18.32 11.35 1.91
C VAL A 556 17.67 10.13 2.56
N PRO A 557 17.02 10.29 3.72
CA PRO A 557 16.44 9.16 4.44
C PRO A 557 15.14 8.73 3.77
N ARG A 558 14.94 7.42 3.63
CA ARG A 558 13.69 6.80 3.18
C ARG A 558 13.36 5.61 4.04
N LEU A 559 12.08 5.46 4.35
CA LEU A 559 11.56 4.27 4.98
C LEU A 559 11.45 3.18 3.91
N VAL A 560 11.99 2.01 4.20
CA VAL A 560 11.89 0.84 3.33
C VAL A 560 11.50 -0.38 4.17
N HIS A 561 10.85 -1.36 3.54
CA HIS A 561 10.58 -2.63 4.23
C HIS A 561 11.89 -3.26 4.65
N SER A 562 11.95 -3.66 5.91
CA SER A 562 13.08 -4.37 6.47
C SER A 562 13.07 -5.80 5.91
N ARG A 563 13.65 -6.01 4.72
CA ARG A 563 13.80 -7.36 4.15
C ARG A 563 14.99 -8.05 4.82
N SER A 564 14.84 -9.31 5.20
CA SER A 564 15.98 -10.11 5.65
C SER A 564 16.86 -10.38 4.42
N ARG A 565 17.86 -9.53 4.18
CA ARG A 565 18.86 -9.73 3.11
C ARG A 565 20.15 -10.26 3.73
N SER A 566 20.11 -11.41 4.40
CA SER A 566 21.25 -12.32 4.69
C SER A 566 20.92 -13.23 5.87
N GLU A 567 21.53 -14.42 5.89
CA GLU A 567 21.60 -15.26 7.09
C GLU A 567 22.29 -14.50 8.23
N PRO A 568 21.80 -14.62 9.48
CA PRO A 568 22.35 -13.89 10.62
C PRO A 568 23.84 -14.21 10.80
N HIS A 569 24.70 -13.23 10.54
CA HIS A 569 26.12 -13.28 10.89
C HIS A 569 26.33 -12.54 12.22
N GLY A 570 26.34 -13.28 13.32
CA GLY A 570 26.61 -12.75 14.67
C GLY A 570 25.98 -13.61 15.77
N PRO A 571 26.43 -13.50 17.03
CA PRO A 571 25.77 -14.14 18.16
C PRO A 571 24.36 -13.57 18.30
N THR A 572 23.38 -14.45 18.16
CA THR A 572 21.96 -14.12 18.29
C THR A 572 21.66 -13.72 19.73
N PRO A 573 20.93 -12.62 20.00
CA PRO A 573 20.53 -12.32 21.37
C PRO A 573 19.71 -13.48 21.93
N SER A 574 20.24 -14.15 22.95
CA SER A 574 19.59 -15.25 23.63
C SER A 574 19.32 -14.87 25.08
N PHE A 575 18.11 -15.10 25.55
CA PHE A 575 17.80 -14.98 26.97
C PHE A 575 18.15 -16.31 27.66
N ASP A 576 19.22 -16.30 28.44
CA ASP A 576 19.62 -17.45 29.25
C ASP A 576 18.63 -17.64 30.42
N PRO A 577 17.92 -18.78 30.52
CA PRO A 577 16.97 -19.04 31.60
C PRO A 577 17.57 -18.93 33.00
N GLU A 578 18.87 -19.17 33.15
CA GLU A 578 19.58 -19.13 34.43
C GLU A 578 20.03 -17.72 34.83
N ARG A 579 19.88 -16.73 33.94
CA ARG A 579 20.25 -15.33 34.19
C ARG A 579 19.05 -14.44 34.42
N THR A 580 19.28 -13.35 35.15
CA THR A 580 18.26 -12.35 35.44
C THR A 580 18.06 -11.40 34.26
N VAL A 581 16.82 -11.10 33.90
CA VAL A 581 16.45 -10.05 32.94
C VAL A 581 15.87 -8.85 33.68
N LEU A 582 16.50 -7.68 33.53
CA LEU A 582 16.00 -6.41 34.07
C LEU A 582 15.03 -5.78 33.08
N VAL A 583 13.78 -5.55 33.48
CA VAL A 583 12.77 -4.84 32.69
C VAL A 583 12.37 -3.54 33.40
N THR A 584 12.83 -2.40 32.90
CA THR A 584 12.42 -1.09 33.44
C THR A 584 11.09 -0.68 32.82
N GLY A 585 10.16 -0.16 33.62
CA GLY A 585 8.79 0.07 33.15
C GLY A 585 7.98 -1.23 32.98
N GLY A 586 8.49 -2.36 33.52
CA GLY A 586 7.90 -3.70 33.33
C GLY A 586 6.50 -3.89 33.91
N THR A 587 6.03 -2.99 34.77
CA THR A 587 4.66 -3.00 35.31
C THR A 587 3.69 -2.10 34.53
N GLY A 588 4.14 -1.41 33.48
CA GLY A 588 3.26 -0.69 32.54
C GLY A 588 2.62 -1.64 31.54
N THR A 589 1.60 -1.21 30.78
CA THR A 589 0.87 -2.07 29.83
C THR A 589 1.79 -2.79 28.84
N VAL A 590 2.60 -2.03 28.08
CA VAL A 590 3.58 -2.59 27.14
C VAL A 590 4.64 -3.44 27.86
N GLY A 591 5.18 -2.94 28.97
CA GLY A 591 6.18 -3.67 29.76
C GLY A 591 5.67 -5.02 30.28
N ALA A 592 4.42 -5.09 30.73
CA ALA A 592 3.79 -6.30 31.23
C ALA A 592 3.54 -7.33 30.10
N ALA A 593 3.15 -6.87 28.91
CA ALA A 593 3.04 -7.73 27.73
C ALA A 593 4.40 -8.35 27.36
N VAL A 594 5.46 -7.53 27.33
CA VAL A 594 6.83 -7.99 27.07
C VAL A 594 7.32 -8.94 28.15
N VAL A 595 7.06 -8.68 29.43
CA VAL A 595 7.42 -9.57 30.54
C VAL A 595 6.78 -10.96 30.37
N ARG A 596 5.50 -11.03 30.02
CA ARG A 596 4.83 -12.32 29.76
C ARG A 596 5.47 -13.03 28.58
N HIS A 597 5.70 -12.32 27.48
CA HIS A 597 6.34 -12.85 26.27
C HIS A 597 7.74 -13.42 26.53
N LEU A 598 8.55 -12.73 27.33
CA LEU A 598 9.88 -13.20 27.73
C LEU A 598 9.83 -14.53 28.50
N VAL A 599 8.79 -14.75 29.31
CA VAL A 599 8.63 -15.99 30.09
C VAL A 599 8.10 -17.12 29.21
N THR A 600 7.11 -16.84 28.35
CA THR A 600 6.43 -17.86 27.54
C THR A 600 7.25 -18.30 26.34
N GLU A 601 7.77 -17.35 25.55
CA GLU A 601 8.46 -17.63 24.29
C GLU A 601 9.99 -17.76 24.47
N HIS A 602 10.59 -16.92 25.33
CA HIS A 602 12.05 -16.91 25.54
C HIS A 602 12.50 -17.71 26.77
N GLY A 603 11.57 -18.30 27.52
CA GLY A 603 11.88 -19.19 28.65
C GLY A 603 12.57 -18.51 29.84
N VAL A 604 12.49 -17.19 29.97
CA VAL A 604 13.10 -16.43 31.07
C VAL A 604 12.51 -16.86 32.42
N ARG A 605 13.37 -17.16 33.40
CA ARG A 605 12.95 -17.61 34.75
C ARG A 605 13.21 -16.62 35.86
N HIS A 606 14.12 -15.67 35.66
CA HIS A 606 14.49 -14.68 36.68
C HIS A 606 14.28 -13.27 36.14
N LEU A 607 13.32 -12.55 36.72
CA LEU A 607 12.93 -11.19 36.29
C LEU A 607 13.15 -10.19 37.41
N LEU A 608 13.78 -9.07 37.08
CA LEU A 608 13.84 -7.88 37.93
C LEU A 608 13.04 -6.76 37.25
N LEU A 609 11.88 -6.42 37.81
CA LEU A 609 10.99 -5.39 37.26
C LEU A 609 11.20 -4.08 38.03
N ALA A 610 11.76 -3.08 37.37
CA ALA A 610 12.09 -1.79 38.00
C ALA A 610 11.13 -0.68 37.54
N GLY A 611 10.67 0.14 38.48
CA GLY A 611 9.96 1.38 38.17
C GLY A 611 9.68 2.21 39.40
N ARG A 612 9.41 3.51 39.23
CA ARG A 612 9.27 4.48 40.35
C ARG A 612 8.26 4.08 41.43
N ARG A 613 7.18 3.39 41.04
CA ARG A 613 6.12 2.93 41.96
C ARG A 613 6.39 1.55 42.58
N GLY A 614 7.34 0.78 42.06
CA GLY A 614 7.62 -0.57 42.53
C GLY A 614 6.36 -1.43 42.66
N ALA A 615 6.22 -2.13 43.78
CA ALA A 615 5.08 -3.01 44.08
C ALA A 615 3.73 -2.26 44.19
N ASP A 616 3.75 -0.93 44.40
CA ASP A 616 2.55 -0.09 44.47
C ASP A 616 2.02 0.28 43.07
N ALA A 617 2.67 -0.17 41.99
CA ALA A 617 2.17 0.05 40.63
C ALA A 617 0.85 -0.72 40.39
N PRO A 618 -0.15 -0.10 39.75
CA PRO A 618 -1.39 -0.78 39.37
C PRO A 618 -1.09 -2.02 38.51
N GLY A 619 -1.67 -3.17 38.86
CA GLY A 619 -1.47 -4.43 38.12
C GLY A 619 -0.19 -5.19 38.47
N ALA A 620 0.68 -4.69 39.36
CA ALA A 620 1.96 -5.33 39.66
C ALA A 620 1.79 -6.67 40.39
N THR A 621 0.84 -6.77 41.33
CA THR A 621 0.58 -8.01 42.08
C THR A 621 0.01 -9.09 41.16
N GLU A 622 -0.89 -8.71 40.26
CA GLU A 622 -1.47 -9.60 39.25
C GLU A 622 -0.41 -10.08 38.26
N LEU A 623 0.50 -9.20 37.82
CA LEU A 623 1.60 -9.56 36.93
C LEU A 623 2.57 -10.55 37.60
N ILE A 624 2.95 -10.32 38.87
CA ILE A 624 3.82 -11.26 39.61
C ILE A 624 3.18 -12.65 39.65
N ARG A 625 1.91 -12.74 40.06
CA ARG A 625 1.20 -14.03 40.12
C ARG A 625 1.13 -14.72 38.77
N ALA A 626 0.81 -13.98 37.70
CA ALA A 626 0.76 -14.54 36.36
C ALA A 626 2.12 -15.09 35.90
N VAL A 627 3.22 -14.41 36.24
CA VAL A 627 4.59 -14.86 35.94
C VAL A 627 4.98 -16.08 36.78
N GLU A 628 4.59 -16.11 38.06
CA GLU A 628 4.81 -17.26 38.96
C GLU A 628 4.04 -18.50 38.51
N ASP A 629 2.79 -18.35 38.06
CA ASP A 629 1.98 -19.42 37.50
C ASP A 629 2.60 -20.00 36.20
N LEU A 630 3.36 -19.18 35.46
CA LEU A 630 4.12 -19.58 34.27
C LEU A 630 5.52 -20.16 34.61
N GLY A 631 5.84 -20.30 35.89
CA GLY A 631 7.06 -20.95 36.38
C GLY A 631 8.30 -20.05 36.39
N ALA A 632 8.13 -18.72 36.46
CA ALA A 632 9.22 -17.77 36.60
C ALA A 632 9.10 -16.95 37.90
N ARG A 633 10.21 -16.40 38.39
CA ARG A 633 10.24 -15.53 39.58
C ARG A 633 10.44 -14.09 39.16
N ALA A 634 9.51 -13.22 39.53
CA ALA A 634 9.61 -11.77 39.35
C ALA A 634 9.84 -11.05 40.67
N THR A 635 10.86 -10.20 40.74
CA THR A 635 11.07 -9.25 41.83
C THR A 635 10.74 -7.86 41.32
N VAL A 636 9.80 -7.17 41.97
CA VAL A 636 9.44 -5.79 41.64
C VAL A 636 10.13 -4.83 42.59
N ALA A 637 10.88 -3.88 42.07
CA ALA A 637 11.64 -2.91 42.84
C ALA A 637 11.22 -1.46 42.52
N ALA A 638 11.03 -0.66 43.57
CA ALA A 638 10.87 0.78 43.44
C ALA A 638 12.23 1.42 43.15
N CYS A 639 12.43 1.89 41.91
CA CYS A 639 13.68 2.51 41.48
C CYS A 639 13.42 3.48 40.32
N ASP A 640 13.96 4.69 40.44
CA ASP A 640 14.13 5.59 39.29
C ASP A 640 15.46 5.26 38.62
N VAL A 641 15.41 4.66 37.43
CA VAL A 641 16.61 4.24 36.69
C VAL A 641 17.42 5.42 36.14
N ALA A 642 16.85 6.63 36.16
CA ALA A 642 17.59 7.86 35.89
C ALA A 642 18.45 8.32 37.08
N ASP A 643 18.20 7.78 38.29
CA ASP A 643 19.08 7.97 39.45
C ASP A 643 20.15 6.87 39.45
N ARG A 644 21.39 7.26 39.14
CA ARG A 644 22.52 6.35 38.99
C ARG A 644 22.83 5.57 40.29
N ASP A 645 22.76 6.23 41.43
CA ASP A 645 23.07 5.62 42.73
C ASP A 645 21.96 4.65 43.15
N ALA A 646 20.71 5.02 42.93
CA ALA A 646 19.57 4.13 43.17
C ALA A 646 19.62 2.89 42.26
N LEU A 647 19.99 3.06 40.99
CA LEU A 647 20.14 1.95 40.06
C LEU A 647 21.33 1.05 40.44
N ALA A 648 22.47 1.61 40.83
CA ALA A 648 23.62 0.85 41.30
C ALA A 648 23.27 0.01 42.55
N ALA A 649 22.54 0.61 43.50
CA ALA A 649 22.05 -0.09 44.68
C ALA A 649 21.06 -1.22 44.32
N LEU A 650 20.19 -1.01 43.34
CA LEU A 650 19.27 -2.03 42.85
C LEU A 650 20.03 -3.18 42.17
N LEU A 651 20.99 -2.89 41.29
CA LEU A 651 21.78 -3.90 40.58
C LEU A 651 22.60 -4.77 41.55
N ALA A 652 23.06 -4.20 42.67
CA ALA A 652 23.75 -4.94 43.72
C ALA A 652 22.85 -5.98 44.45
N THR A 653 21.52 -5.91 44.27
CA THR A 653 20.59 -6.90 44.83
C THR A 653 20.41 -8.15 43.96
N VAL A 654 20.94 -8.15 42.73
CA VAL A 654 20.85 -9.31 41.83
C VAL A 654 21.64 -10.49 42.41
N PRO A 655 21.02 -11.68 42.56
CA PRO A 655 21.70 -12.84 43.14
C PRO A 655 22.92 -13.27 42.33
N PRO A 656 24.07 -13.60 42.98
CA PRO A 656 25.25 -14.10 42.28
C PRO A 656 25.02 -15.42 41.52
N ASP A 657 24.09 -16.25 42.00
CA ASP A 657 23.73 -17.53 41.37
C ASP A 657 22.95 -17.33 40.06
N HIS A 658 22.30 -16.17 39.88
CA HIS A 658 21.51 -15.80 38.70
C HIS A 658 21.89 -14.39 38.23
N PRO A 659 23.11 -14.20 37.70
CA PRO A 659 23.63 -12.88 37.35
C PRO A 659 22.79 -12.20 36.27
N LEU A 660 22.91 -10.87 36.16
CA LEU A 660 22.21 -10.11 35.13
C LEU A 660 22.68 -10.53 33.73
N GLY A 661 21.76 -10.95 32.86
CA GLY A 661 22.02 -11.40 31.50
C GLY A 661 21.49 -10.46 30.42
N ALA A 662 20.41 -9.73 30.68
CA ALA A 662 19.82 -8.82 29.70
C ALA A 662 19.09 -7.64 30.35
N VAL A 663 18.95 -6.56 29.57
CA VAL A 663 18.20 -5.36 29.94
C VAL A 663 17.17 -5.05 28.87
N VAL A 664 15.93 -4.80 29.29
CA VAL A 664 14.83 -4.29 28.45
C VAL A 664 14.32 -2.98 29.06
N HIS A 665 14.58 -1.88 28.37
CA HIS A 665 14.23 -0.54 28.81
C HIS A 665 12.93 -0.07 28.16
N ALA A 666 11.80 -0.31 28.83
CA ALA A 666 10.46 0.12 28.41
C ALA A 666 9.92 1.32 29.23
N ALA A 667 10.76 1.98 30.03
CA ALA A 667 10.34 3.16 30.77
C ALA A 667 10.20 4.39 29.84
N GLY A 668 9.24 5.24 30.14
CA GLY A 668 8.98 6.46 29.38
C GLY A 668 7.89 7.31 30.01
N VAL A 669 7.88 8.59 29.66
CA VAL A 669 6.84 9.57 29.99
C VAL A 669 6.52 10.33 28.71
N ILE A 670 5.27 10.71 28.54
CA ILE A 670 4.81 11.58 27.45
C ILE A 670 4.36 12.89 28.08
N ASP A 671 4.78 14.00 27.49
CA ASP A 671 4.35 15.34 27.88
C ASP A 671 4.26 16.24 26.63
N ASP A 672 3.37 15.86 25.71
CA ASP A 672 3.25 16.47 24.39
C ASP A 672 2.95 18.00 24.48
N GLY A 673 3.55 18.75 23.57
CA GLY A 673 3.39 20.19 23.43
C GLY A 673 4.01 20.68 22.12
N VAL A 674 3.35 21.64 21.47
CA VAL A 674 3.90 22.32 20.30
C VAL A 674 5.20 23.04 20.67
N ILE A 675 6.11 23.17 19.70
CA ILE A 675 7.45 23.75 19.93
C ILE A 675 7.35 25.10 20.64
N THR A 676 6.42 25.98 20.24
CA THR A 676 6.26 27.33 20.82
C THR A 676 5.80 27.36 22.28
N SER A 677 5.20 26.29 22.81
CA SER A 677 4.75 26.19 24.21
C SER A 677 5.54 25.18 25.05
N LEU A 678 6.43 24.42 24.40
CA LEU A 678 7.32 23.48 25.08
C LEU A 678 8.37 24.26 25.88
N THR A 679 8.58 23.89 27.14
CA THR A 679 9.60 24.52 28.01
C THR A 679 10.79 23.58 28.23
N PRO A 680 11.97 24.10 28.60
CA PRO A 680 13.13 23.28 28.92
C PRO A 680 12.85 22.25 30.03
N GLU A 681 12.00 22.58 31.01
CA GLU A 681 11.65 21.67 32.10
C GLU A 681 10.81 20.49 31.61
N ARG A 682 9.83 20.75 30.74
CA ARG A 682 9.00 19.71 30.10
C ARG A 682 9.82 18.82 29.17
N LEU A 683 10.80 19.42 28.48
CA LEU A 683 11.78 18.69 27.66
C LEU A 683 12.65 17.76 28.52
N ALA A 684 13.26 18.29 29.59
CA ALA A 684 14.09 17.52 30.51
C ALA A 684 13.31 16.39 31.21
N ALA A 685 12.04 16.62 31.55
CA ALA A 685 11.19 15.62 32.17
C ALA A 685 10.96 14.37 31.29
N VAL A 686 10.93 14.53 29.96
CA VAL A 686 10.79 13.43 28.99
C VAL A 686 12.13 12.82 28.62
N LEU A 687 13.19 13.61 28.54
CA LEU A 687 14.55 13.13 28.32
C LEU A 687 15.04 12.23 29.46
N ARG A 688 14.84 12.63 30.71
CA ARG A 688 15.36 11.93 31.89
C ARG A 688 15.07 10.42 31.94
N PRO A 689 13.81 9.94 31.83
CA PRO A 689 13.52 8.51 31.88
C PRO A 689 13.98 7.72 30.64
N LYS A 690 14.52 8.40 29.63
CA LYS A 690 15.00 7.82 28.36
C LYS A 690 16.52 7.93 28.26
N ALA A 691 17.04 9.14 28.12
CA ALA A 691 18.46 9.43 27.94
C ALA A 691 19.29 9.04 29.17
N ASP A 692 19.02 9.65 30.32
CA ASP A 692 19.77 9.43 31.57
C ASP A 692 19.67 7.95 31.99
N ALA A 693 18.47 7.38 31.88
CA ALA A 693 18.23 5.98 32.18
C ALA A 693 19.05 5.05 31.27
N ALA A 694 19.05 5.25 29.96
CA ALA A 694 19.80 4.42 29.02
C ALA A 694 21.31 4.52 29.26
N VAL A 695 21.83 5.73 29.54
CA VAL A 695 23.23 5.94 29.87
C VAL A 695 23.60 5.23 31.17
N ASN A 696 22.85 5.45 32.25
CA ASN A 696 23.10 4.79 33.53
C ASN A 696 23.03 3.26 33.44
N LEU A 697 22.02 2.74 32.74
CA LEU A 697 21.87 1.30 32.49
C LEU A 697 23.08 0.76 31.74
N HIS A 698 23.54 1.44 30.69
CA HIS A 698 24.72 1.02 29.94
C HIS A 698 25.96 1.02 30.85
N GLU A 699 26.27 2.14 31.51
CA GLU A 699 27.49 2.27 32.31
C GLU A 699 27.61 1.22 33.41
N LEU A 700 26.52 1.00 34.16
CA LEU A 700 26.51 0.09 35.30
C LEU A 700 26.47 -1.39 34.87
N THR A 701 26.18 -1.69 33.59
CA THR A 701 26.07 -3.06 33.09
C THR A 701 27.06 -3.43 31.99
N ARG A 702 27.84 -2.48 31.47
CA ARG A 702 28.73 -2.66 30.31
C ARG A 702 29.75 -3.79 30.47
N ASP A 703 30.18 -4.06 31.70
CA ASP A 703 31.22 -5.03 32.02
C ASP A 703 30.63 -6.40 32.47
N LEU A 704 29.30 -6.54 32.48
CA LEU A 704 28.59 -7.75 32.92
C LEU A 704 28.40 -8.81 31.82
N GLY A 705 28.78 -8.50 30.58
CA GLY A 705 28.64 -9.43 29.45
C GLY A 705 27.17 -9.77 29.14
N LEU A 706 26.34 -8.74 28.99
CA LEU A 706 24.94 -8.89 28.62
C LEU A 706 24.79 -9.55 27.24
N SER A 707 23.76 -10.39 27.07
CA SER A 707 23.38 -10.97 25.78
C SER A 707 22.39 -10.09 25.00
N ALA A 708 21.69 -9.19 25.67
CA ALA A 708 20.74 -8.26 25.06
C ALA A 708 20.61 -6.94 25.85
N PHE A 709 20.60 -5.82 25.14
CA PHE A 709 20.32 -4.48 25.66
C PHE A 709 19.30 -3.78 24.76
N VAL A 710 18.01 -3.89 25.12
CA VAL A 710 16.88 -3.49 24.29
C VAL A 710 16.31 -2.17 24.77
N LEU A 711 16.28 -1.16 23.92
CA LEU A 711 15.74 0.18 24.19
C LEU A 711 14.41 0.35 23.45
N PHE A 712 13.32 0.62 24.17
CA PHE A 712 12.05 0.95 23.55
C PHE A 712 12.06 2.42 23.15
N SER A 713 12.25 2.65 21.85
CA SER A 713 12.16 3.94 21.20
C SER A 713 10.74 4.13 20.62
N SER A 714 10.56 5.14 19.78
CA SER A 714 9.30 5.41 19.08
C SER A 714 9.55 5.87 17.65
N ALA A 715 8.66 5.48 16.74
CA ALA A 715 8.64 5.97 15.37
C ALA A 715 8.50 7.51 15.27
N ALA A 716 8.05 8.17 16.35
CA ALA A 716 8.05 9.63 16.46
C ALA A 716 9.45 10.26 16.28
N ALA A 717 10.53 9.55 16.66
CA ALA A 717 11.90 9.99 16.40
C ALA A 717 12.22 10.08 14.90
N THR A 718 11.61 9.21 14.08
CA THR A 718 11.80 9.15 12.63
C THR A 718 10.86 10.07 11.88
N PHE A 719 9.58 10.12 12.26
CA PHE A 719 8.56 10.89 11.56
C PHE A 719 8.44 12.35 12.04
N GLY A 720 8.82 12.64 13.29
CA GLY A 720 8.64 13.97 13.89
C GLY A 720 7.17 14.34 14.05
N GLY A 721 6.43 13.64 14.91
CA GLY A 721 5.00 13.93 15.14
C GLY A 721 4.77 15.36 15.64
N PRO A 722 3.80 16.11 15.09
CA PRO A 722 3.56 17.48 15.53
C PRO A 722 3.10 17.50 17.00
N GLY A 723 3.68 18.40 17.80
CA GLY A 723 3.46 18.46 19.24
C GLY A 723 4.26 17.43 20.04
N GLN A 724 5.16 16.66 19.43
CA GLN A 724 5.94 15.61 20.12
C GLN A 724 7.44 15.95 20.18
N GLY A 725 7.81 17.24 20.18
CA GLY A 725 9.20 17.67 20.09
C GLY A 725 10.12 17.08 21.15
N ASN A 726 9.68 17.07 22.42
CA ASN A 726 10.44 16.47 23.52
C ASN A 726 10.54 14.94 23.43
N TYR A 727 9.46 14.27 23.02
CA TYR A 727 9.43 12.82 22.88
C TYR A 727 10.25 12.34 21.68
N ALA A 728 10.18 13.05 20.55
CA ALA A 728 10.99 12.78 19.37
C ALA A 728 12.49 12.99 19.67
N ALA A 729 12.85 14.05 20.40
CA ALA A 729 14.23 14.30 20.85
C ALA A 729 14.77 13.16 21.71
N ALA A 730 14.02 12.74 22.72
CA ALA A 730 14.42 11.67 23.63
C ALA A 730 14.61 10.31 22.94
N ASN A 731 13.70 9.96 22.02
CA ASN A 731 13.79 8.70 21.29
C ASN A 731 14.87 8.72 20.19
N ALA A 732 15.11 9.88 19.55
CA ALA A 732 16.20 10.01 18.58
C ALA A 732 17.58 9.82 19.24
N PHE A 733 17.74 10.26 20.49
CA PHE A 733 18.93 9.92 21.29
C PHE A 733 19.04 8.41 21.52
N LEU A 734 17.95 7.72 21.92
CA LEU A 734 18.00 6.26 22.13
C LEU A 734 18.39 5.50 20.87
N ASP A 735 17.84 5.91 19.72
CA ASP A 735 18.15 5.33 18.42
C ASP A 735 19.65 5.47 18.11
N ALA A 736 20.17 6.69 18.24
CA ALA A 736 21.59 6.96 18.01
C ALA A 736 22.50 6.26 19.02
N PHE A 737 22.10 6.19 20.29
CA PHE A 737 22.85 5.53 21.35
C PHE A 737 22.96 4.03 21.11
N ALA A 738 21.87 3.35 20.73
CA ALA A 738 21.92 1.93 20.38
C ALA A 738 22.82 1.65 19.18
N LEU A 739 22.75 2.49 18.13
CA LEU A 739 23.62 2.37 16.96
C LEU A 739 25.10 2.56 17.32
N HIS A 740 25.40 3.54 18.17
CA HIS A 740 26.75 3.79 18.69
C HIS A 740 27.28 2.59 19.47
N LEU A 741 26.51 2.08 20.44
CA LEU A 741 26.87 0.90 21.23
C LEU A 741 27.09 -0.34 20.35
N ARG A 742 26.26 -0.52 19.32
CA ARG A 742 26.40 -1.62 18.37
C ARG A 742 27.68 -1.50 17.55
N SER A 743 28.06 -0.30 17.14
CA SER A 743 29.34 -0.07 16.43
C SER A 743 30.57 -0.41 17.29
N ASP A 744 30.43 -0.35 18.61
CA ASP A 744 31.43 -0.81 19.59
C ASP A 744 31.33 -2.33 19.91
N GLY A 745 30.51 -3.08 19.16
CA GLY A 745 30.31 -4.52 19.33
C GLY A 745 29.45 -4.91 20.54
N ARG A 746 28.68 -3.99 21.11
CA ARG A 746 27.72 -4.29 22.18
C ARG A 746 26.38 -4.79 21.60
N PRO A 747 25.66 -5.73 22.26
CA PRO A 747 24.39 -6.25 21.77
C PRO A 747 23.23 -5.30 22.10
N ALA A 748 23.27 -4.08 21.55
CA ALA A 748 22.27 -3.05 21.76
C ALA A 748 21.33 -2.91 20.55
N VAL A 749 20.03 -2.77 20.83
CA VAL A 749 19.00 -2.50 19.81
C VAL A 749 18.00 -1.49 20.35
N ALA A 750 17.72 -0.44 19.56
CA ALA A 750 16.61 0.45 19.79
C ALA A 750 15.49 0.09 18.81
N ILE A 751 14.25 -0.07 19.32
CA ILE A 751 13.09 -0.42 18.51
C ILE A 751 12.16 0.79 18.44
N GLY A 752 11.99 1.36 17.25
CA GLY A 752 11.14 2.53 17.01
C GLY A 752 9.67 2.13 16.85
N TRP A 753 8.96 1.94 17.95
CA TRP A 753 7.57 1.48 17.92
C TRP A 753 6.59 2.48 17.32
N GLY A 754 5.68 1.98 16.48
CA GLY A 754 4.43 2.64 16.13
C GLY A 754 3.42 2.63 17.28
N LEU A 755 2.18 3.05 16.99
CA LEU A 755 1.10 3.08 17.99
C LEU A 755 0.66 1.65 18.33
N TRP A 756 0.70 1.25 19.61
CA TRP A 756 0.12 -0.03 20.06
C TRP A 756 -1.40 0.11 20.26
N GLU A 757 -2.14 -0.95 19.97
CA GLU A 757 -3.61 -0.98 20.07
C GLU A 757 -4.13 -0.90 21.51
N GLU A 758 -3.44 -1.56 22.46
CA GLU A 758 -3.84 -1.52 23.86
C GLU A 758 -3.62 -0.14 24.51
N ASP A 759 -4.66 0.33 25.21
CA ASP A 759 -4.61 1.56 25.98
C ASP A 759 -3.61 1.43 27.13
N SER A 760 -2.44 2.03 26.95
CA SER A 760 -1.42 2.14 27.98
C SER A 760 -1.61 3.43 28.78
N ALA A 761 -1.02 3.54 29.98
CA ALA A 761 -0.99 4.82 30.70
C ALA A 761 -0.33 5.96 29.89
N MET A 762 0.45 5.62 28.86
CA MET A 762 1.08 6.55 27.90
C MET A 762 0.13 6.89 26.73
N THR A 763 -0.64 5.95 26.20
CA THR A 763 -1.55 6.15 25.05
C THR A 763 -3.02 6.41 25.43
N GLY A 764 -3.38 6.22 26.70
CA GLY A 764 -4.72 6.45 27.26
C GLY A 764 -5.00 7.91 27.62
N GLY A 765 -3.96 8.77 27.69
CA GLY A 765 -4.10 10.22 27.78
C GLY A 765 -4.30 10.92 26.42
N LEU A 766 -4.08 10.19 25.32
CA LEU A 766 -4.35 10.66 23.97
C LEU A 766 -5.86 10.57 23.72
N GLY A 767 -6.58 11.69 23.86
CA GLY A 767 -8.01 11.75 23.56
C GLY A 767 -8.33 11.24 22.14
N SER A 768 -9.59 10.86 21.91
CA SER A 768 -10.14 10.44 20.61
C SER A 768 -9.67 11.24 19.37
N PRO A 769 -9.54 12.59 19.40
CA PRO A 769 -9.02 13.34 18.25
C PRO A 769 -7.54 13.07 17.91
N HIS A 770 -6.71 12.67 18.88
CA HIS A 770 -5.28 12.37 18.64
C HIS A 770 -5.09 11.03 17.90
N ARG A 771 -5.95 10.03 18.14
CA ARG A 771 -5.94 8.74 17.41
C ARG A 771 -6.42 8.89 15.97
N GLY A 772 -7.49 9.68 15.77
CA GLY A 772 -7.96 10.02 14.43
C GLY A 772 -6.94 10.79 13.59
N ARG A 773 -5.98 11.48 14.23
CA ARG A 773 -4.88 12.18 13.55
C ARG A 773 -3.78 11.23 13.06
N ILE A 774 -3.33 10.31 13.92
CA ILE A 774 -2.30 9.31 13.55
C ILE A 774 -2.81 8.42 12.41
N ALA A 775 -4.09 8.02 12.47
CA ALA A 775 -4.77 7.28 11.41
C ALA A 775 -4.83 8.06 10.08
N ARG A 776 -5.10 9.38 10.12
CA ARG A 776 -5.10 10.26 8.93
C ARG A 776 -3.71 10.50 8.33
N GLY A 777 -2.64 10.30 9.11
CA GLY A 777 -1.25 10.31 8.63
C GLY A 777 -0.80 9.00 8.01
N GLY A 778 -1.72 8.03 7.84
CA GLY A 778 -1.42 6.72 7.27
C GLY A 778 -0.77 5.74 8.25
N VAL A 779 -0.80 5.99 9.57
CA VAL A 779 -0.28 5.06 10.60
C VAL A 779 -1.44 4.49 11.40
N ARG A 780 -1.56 3.16 11.43
CA ARG A 780 -2.61 2.44 12.18
C ARG A 780 -2.06 1.89 13.50
N ALA A 781 -2.97 1.55 14.41
CA ALA A 781 -2.61 0.85 15.63
C ALA A 781 -2.13 -0.58 15.32
N LEU A 782 -1.06 -1.00 16.00
CA LEU A 782 -0.45 -2.31 15.91
C LEU A 782 -1.00 -3.20 17.04
N PRO A 783 -1.64 -4.33 16.72
CA PRO A 783 -2.12 -5.25 17.73
C PRO A 783 -0.98 -5.77 18.61
N THR A 784 -1.22 -5.95 19.91
CA THR A 784 -0.19 -6.37 20.88
C THR A 784 0.51 -7.67 20.47
N HIS A 785 -0.23 -8.66 19.97
CA HIS A 785 0.34 -9.93 19.55
C HIS A 785 1.29 -9.76 18.35
N THR A 786 0.90 -8.98 17.34
CA THR A 786 1.73 -8.60 16.19
C THR A 786 2.99 -7.87 16.65
N ALA A 787 2.84 -6.94 17.60
CA ALA A 787 3.95 -6.18 18.16
C ALA A 787 4.97 -7.09 18.86
N LEU A 788 4.53 -8.10 19.61
CA LEU A 788 5.43 -9.07 20.25
C LEU A 788 6.14 -9.97 19.24
N THR A 789 5.46 -10.42 18.18
CA THR A 789 6.12 -11.13 17.06
C THR A 789 7.19 -10.25 16.38
N LEU A 790 6.89 -8.96 16.21
CA LEU A 790 7.85 -7.99 15.66
C LEU A 790 9.00 -7.70 16.63
N PHE A 791 8.77 -7.69 17.94
CA PHE A 791 9.81 -7.57 18.96
C PHE A 791 10.86 -8.66 18.76
N ASP A 792 10.43 -9.91 18.59
CA ASP A 792 11.33 -11.03 18.34
C ASP A 792 12.14 -10.79 17.07
N ARG A 793 11.49 -10.45 15.95
CA ARG A 793 12.15 -10.17 14.67
C ARG A 793 13.18 -9.04 14.75
N CYS A 794 12.97 -8.04 15.61
CA CYS A 794 13.91 -6.94 15.80
C CYS A 794 15.20 -7.40 16.50
N MET A 795 15.13 -8.39 17.39
CA MET A 795 16.30 -8.93 18.11
C MET A 795 17.27 -9.67 17.18
N TYR A 796 16.78 -10.27 16.09
CA TYR A 796 17.59 -11.09 15.18
C TYR A 796 18.32 -10.29 14.09
N ARG A 797 18.30 -8.95 14.13
CA ARG A 797 18.76 -8.09 13.03
C ARG A 797 20.17 -7.54 13.26
N PRO A 798 21.13 -7.79 12.34
CA PRO A 798 22.49 -7.28 12.47
C PRO A 798 22.63 -5.79 12.08
N THR A 799 21.72 -5.23 11.28
CA THR A 799 21.87 -3.89 10.68
C THR A 799 20.57 -3.07 10.68
N GLY A 800 20.70 -1.74 10.61
CA GLY A 800 19.58 -0.79 10.56
C GLY A 800 18.93 -0.47 11.91
N LEU A 801 17.99 0.48 11.91
CA LEU A 801 17.12 0.81 13.05
C LEU A 801 15.74 0.18 12.79
N PRO A 802 15.32 -0.84 13.55
CA PRO A 802 14.03 -1.48 13.33
C PRO A 802 12.87 -0.57 13.74
N LEU A 803 11.93 -0.40 12.82
CA LEU A 803 10.72 0.43 12.95
C LEU A 803 9.48 -0.44 12.72
N PRO A 804 8.97 -1.14 13.74
CA PRO A 804 7.69 -1.83 13.67
C PRO A 804 6.52 -0.83 13.73
N VAL A 805 5.93 -0.55 12.57
CA VAL A 805 4.89 0.46 12.38
C VAL A 805 3.88 -0.07 11.37
N ARG A 806 2.58 0.01 11.66
CA ARG A 806 1.54 -0.35 10.69
C ARG A 806 1.20 0.83 9.80
N ILE A 807 1.53 0.73 8.51
CA ILE A 807 1.35 1.83 7.55
C ILE A 807 0.25 1.48 6.54
N ASP A 808 -0.71 2.39 6.39
CA ASP A 808 -1.76 2.34 5.39
C ASP A 808 -1.26 2.86 4.04
N ILE A 809 -0.53 2.01 3.31
CA ILE A 809 0.05 2.36 2.02
C ILE A 809 -1.00 2.80 0.99
N PRO A 810 -2.20 2.17 0.88
CA PRO A 810 -3.28 2.66 0.04
C PRO A 810 -3.69 4.11 0.36
N ALA A 811 -3.95 4.44 1.62
CA ALA A 811 -4.30 5.82 2.01
C ALA A 811 -3.19 6.84 1.66
N LEU A 812 -1.92 6.46 1.73
CA LEU A 812 -0.80 7.30 1.28
C LEU A 812 -0.81 7.54 -0.23
N ARG A 813 -1.33 6.62 -1.05
CA ARG A 813 -1.41 6.77 -2.51
C ARG A 813 -2.58 7.64 -2.96
N GLU A 814 -3.65 7.72 -2.16
CA GLU A 814 -4.83 8.53 -2.46
C GLU A 814 -4.56 10.03 -2.35
N ASP A 815 -3.69 10.47 -1.44
CA ASP A 815 -3.23 11.86 -1.33
C ASP A 815 -1.69 12.00 -1.41
N PRO A 816 -1.10 11.86 -2.62
CA PRO A 816 0.35 11.97 -2.84
C PRO A 816 0.92 13.34 -2.41
N SER A 817 0.07 14.37 -2.32
CA SER A 817 0.48 15.73 -1.98
C SER A 817 0.79 15.91 -0.48
N ASN A 818 0.36 14.95 0.34
CA ASN A 818 0.45 15.01 1.79
C ASN A 818 1.32 13.89 2.39
N VAL A 819 2.03 13.13 1.55
CA VAL A 819 2.90 12.04 2.00
C VAL A 819 4.23 12.60 2.53
N PRO A 820 4.58 12.32 3.82
CA PRO A 820 5.89 12.66 4.37
C PRO A 820 7.03 12.16 3.47
N THR A 821 8.07 12.97 3.27
CA THR A 821 9.14 12.68 2.30
C THR A 821 9.82 11.33 2.55
N VAL A 822 9.97 10.96 3.82
CA VAL A 822 10.54 9.68 4.26
C VAL A 822 9.71 8.48 3.80
N LEU A 823 8.39 8.61 3.64
CA LEU A 823 7.47 7.54 3.23
C LEU A 823 7.34 7.38 1.70
N ARG A 824 7.88 8.31 0.91
CA ARG A 824 7.71 8.33 -0.56
C ARG A 824 8.18 7.07 -1.27
N ALA A 825 9.21 6.39 -0.73
CA ALA A 825 9.72 5.14 -1.29
C ALA A 825 8.71 3.99 -1.17
N LEU A 826 7.92 3.93 -0.08
CA LEU A 826 6.94 2.87 0.17
C LEU A 826 5.69 3.02 -0.71
N ALA A 827 5.24 4.25 -0.94
CA ALA A 827 4.09 4.51 -1.77
C ALA A 827 4.31 4.18 -3.27
N GLY A 828 5.54 3.81 -3.67
CA GLY A 828 5.84 3.39 -5.04
C GLY A 828 5.91 4.57 -6.02
N PHE A 829 6.05 5.79 -5.52
CA PHE A 829 6.19 6.98 -6.37
C PHE A 829 7.56 6.97 -7.05
N THR A 830 7.65 6.33 -8.21
CA THR A 830 8.72 6.61 -9.18
C THR A 830 8.42 7.98 -9.77
N HIS A 831 8.93 9.04 -9.13
CA HIS A 831 8.84 10.46 -9.55
C HIS A 831 7.87 10.72 -10.71
N LEU A 832 6.56 10.66 -10.44
CA LEU A 832 5.61 11.34 -11.30
C LEU A 832 5.97 12.81 -11.17
N ARG A 833 6.29 13.41 -12.31
CA ARG A 833 6.63 14.81 -12.48
C ARG A 833 5.62 15.70 -11.74
N GLN A 834 5.94 16.12 -10.51
CA GLN A 834 5.39 17.36 -10.00
C GLN A 834 6.20 18.47 -10.66
N ALA A 835 5.64 19.05 -11.71
CA ALA A 835 5.91 20.46 -11.95
C ALA A 835 5.65 21.19 -10.62
N ALA A 836 6.47 22.17 -10.26
CA ALA A 836 6.28 23.05 -9.10
C ALA A 836 4.87 23.72 -9.05
N ALA A 837 4.05 23.49 -10.07
CA ALA A 837 2.65 23.83 -10.20
C ALA A 837 1.63 22.89 -9.49
N ALA A 838 2.00 21.92 -8.63
CA ALA A 838 0.99 21.08 -7.95
C ALA A 838 0.49 21.70 -6.61
N GLY A 839 1.39 22.13 -5.72
CA GLY A 839 1.03 22.94 -4.54
C GLY A 839 0.56 24.33 -4.96
N ALA A 840 1.31 24.95 -5.88
CA ALA A 840 0.83 26.12 -6.58
C ALA A 840 -0.39 25.82 -7.48
N GLY A 841 -0.76 24.57 -7.74
CA GLY A 841 -1.89 24.19 -8.59
C GLY A 841 -3.20 24.09 -7.85
N THR A 842 -3.22 23.59 -6.61
CA THR A 842 -4.40 23.69 -5.73
C THR A 842 -4.60 25.14 -5.32
N SER A 843 -3.53 25.84 -4.91
CA SER A 843 -3.62 27.26 -4.55
C SER A 843 -3.86 28.18 -5.77
N ALA A 844 -3.30 27.89 -6.96
CA ALA A 844 -3.63 28.62 -8.19
C ALA A 844 -5.02 28.26 -8.67
N ARG A 845 -5.47 27.00 -8.66
CA ARG A 845 -6.87 26.65 -8.96
C ARG A 845 -7.83 27.33 -8.01
N PHE A 846 -7.52 27.39 -6.71
CA PHE A 846 -8.32 28.09 -5.72
C PHE A 846 -8.37 29.60 -6.01
N ARG A 847 -7.22 30.23 -6.28
CA ARG A 847 -7.13 31.64 -6.67
C ARG A 847 -7.80 31.94 -8.01
N ASP A 848 -7.65 31.08 -9.02
CA ASP A 848 -8.25 31.16 -10.34
C ASP A 848 -9.77 30.98 -10.26
N THR A 849 -10.24 30.03 -9.44
CA THR A 849 -11.67 29.83 -9.14
C THR A 849 -12.26 31.06 -8.49
N LEU A 850 -11.58 31.63 -7.48
CA LEU A 850 -12.02 32.87 -6.84
C LEU A 850 -11.97 34.08 -7.80
N ALA A 851 -10.95 34.18 -8.65
CA ALA A 851 -10.82 35.27 -9.62
C ALA A 851 -11.96 35.26 -10.65
N GLN A 852 -12.43 34.07 -11.06
CA GLN A 852 -13.52 33.89 -12.02
C GLN A 852 -14.92 34.06 -11.42
N LEU A 853 -15.05 34.07 -10.08
CA LEU A 853 -16.33 34.26 -9.39
C LEU A 853 -16.65 35.75 -9.15
N PRO A 854 -17.94 36.17 -9.26
CA PRO A 854 -18.39 37.47 -8.78
C PRO A 854 -18.06 37.67 -7.30
N GLU A 855 -17.77 38.90 -6.89
CA GLU A 855 -17.40 39.26 -5.51
C GLU A 855 -18.36 38.70 -4.44
N LYS A 856 -19.67 38.70 -4.76
CA LYS A 856 -20.74 38.13 -3.92
C LYS A 856 -20.62 36.62 -3.67
N ASP A 857 -19.99 35.87 -4.57
CA ASP A 857 -19.91 34.39 -4.55
C ASP A 857 -18.55 33.92 -4.00
N ARG A 858 -17.51 34.78 -4.01
CA ARG A 858 -16.17 34.50 -3.44
C ARG A 858 -16.22 34.21 -1.95
N ARG A 859 -17.02 34.97 -1.21
CA ARG A 859 -17.19 34.83 0.25
C ARG A 859 -17.73 33.44 0.63
N SER A 860 -18.66 32.89 -0.16
CA SER A 860 -19.22 31.56 0.10
C SER A 860 -18.17 30.45 -0.04
N VAL A 861 -17.30 30.55 -1.05
CA VAL A 861 -16.25 29.54 -1.30
C VAL A 861 -15.18 29.54 -0.22
N VAL A 862 -14.72 30.72 0.23
CA VAL A 862 -13.76 30.83 1.34
C VAL A 862 -14.39 30.32 2.64
N HIS A 863 -15.66 30.63 2.88
CA HIS A 863 -16.41 30.16 4.03
C HIS A 863 -16.55 28.63 4.06
N ASP A 864 -16.91 28.01 2.93
CA ASP A 864 -16.96 26.55 2.83
C ASP A 864 -15.58 25.93 3.03
N THR A 865 -14.52 26.56 2.51
CA THR A 865 -13.13 26.09 2.69
C THR A 865 -12.71 26.10 4.16
N VAL A 866 -12.99 27.19 4.89
CA VAL A 866 -12.70 27.29 6.32
C VAL A 866 -13.56 26.29 7.11
N ARG A 867 -14.85 26.15 6.78
CA ARG A 867 -15.75 25.18 7.41
C ARG A 867 -15.23 23.75 7.26
N THR A 868 -14.88 23.35 6.03
CA THR A 868 -14.34 22.02 5.75
C THR A 868 -13.01 21.80 6.47
N ALA A 869 -12.12 22.80 6.51
CA ALA A 869 -10.86 22.68 7.23
C ALA A 869 -11.08 22.49 8.75
N VAL A 870 -12.00 23.25 9.37
CA VAL A 870 -12.34 23.10 10.80
C VAL A 870 -12.98 21.75 11.09
N ALA A 871 -13.97 21.33 10.29
CA ALA A 871 -14.63 20.04 10.45
C ALA A 871 -13.64 18.87 10.29
N THR A 872 -12.72 18.98 9.33
CA THR A 872 -11.66 18.00 9.10
C THR A 872 -10.78 17.88 10.34
N VAL A 873 -10.22 18.98 10.84
CA VAL A 873 -9.29 18.96 11.98
C VAL A 873 -9.95 18.36 13.23
N LEU A 874 -11.21 18.71 13.50
CA LEU A 874 -11.98 18.19 14.62
C LEU A 874 -12.41 16.71 14.46
N GLY A 875 -12.17 16.09 13.31
CA GLY A 875 -12.49 14.68 13.05
C GLY A 875 -13.97 14.42 12.76
N HIS A 876 -14.69 15.41 12.24
CA HIS A 876 -16.09 15.27 11.84
C HIS A 876 -16.19 14.85 10.35
N GLY A 877 -16.83 13.72 10.08
CA GLY A 877 -16.83 13.06 8.75
C GLY A 877 -17.54 13.79 7.61
N SER A 878 -18.47 14.71 7.89
CA SER A 878 -19.05 15.63 6.90
C SER A 878 -20.06 16.59 7.57
N ASP A 879 -20.02 17.88 7.21
CA ASP A 879 -21.00 18.98 7.41
C ASP A 879 -21.88 18.99 8.68
N ALA A 880 -21.36 18.50 9.81
CA ALA A 880 -21.89 18.92 11.10
C ALA A 880 -21.73 20.45 11.17
N THR A 881 -22.84 21.16 11.43
CA THR A 881 -22.94 22.63 11.46
C THR A 881 -21.90 23.25 12.38
N VAL A 882 -20.69 23.48 11.88
CA VAL A 882 -19.66 24.27 12.55
C VAL A 882 -20.20 25.69 12.61
N ASP A 883 -20.49 26.15 13.83
CA ASP A 883 -20.92 27.52 14.06
C ASP A 883 -19.70 28.44 13.88
N LEU A 884 -19.70 29.22 12.80
CA LEU A 884 -18.56 30.04 12.41
C LEU A 884 -18.44 31.32 13.24
N GLU A 885 -19.46 31.66 14.01
CA GLU A 885 -19.45 32.78 14.97
C GLU A 885 -18.95 32.33 16.35
N ARG A 886 -18.87 31.01 16.59
CA ARG A 886 -18.43 30.47 17.87
C ARG A 886 -16.90 30.50 17.98
N ALA A 887 -16.40 30.81 19.18
CA ALA A 887 -14.97 30.85 19.45
C ALA A 887 -14.33 29.47 19.25
N PHE A 888 -13.12 29.43 18.68
CA PHE A 888 -12.38 28.20 18.43
C PHE A 888 -12.21 27.32 19.69
N GLY A 889 -11.97 27.92 20.85
CA GLY A 889 -11.86 27.17 22.12
C GLY A 889 -13.16 26.46 22.52
N ASP A 890 -14.32 27.05 22.23
CA ASP A 890 -15.63 26.45 22.53
C ASP A 890 -16.03 25.37 21.50
N LEU A 891 -15.40 25.37 20.33
CA LEU A 891 -15.50 24.33 19.30
C LEU A 891 -14.55 23.14 19.56
N GLY A 892 -13.72 23.22 20.62
CA GLY A 892 -12.76 22.18 20.97
C GLY A 892 -11.43 22.27 20.21
N VAL A 893 -11.12 23.42 19.60
CA VAL A 893 -9.80 23.67 19.01
C VAL A 893 -8.81 24.03 20.11
N ASP A 894 -7.79 23.18 20.24
CA ASP A 894 -6.62 23.35 21.10
C ASP A 894 -5.39 23.89 20.31
N SER A 895 -4.24 24.00 20.98
CA SER A 895 -3.01 24.51 20.35
C SER A 895 -2.51 23.67 19.16
N LEU A 896 -2.76 22.36 19.15
CA LEU A 896 -2.28 21.45 18.09
C LEU A 896 -3.23 21.43 16.90
N THR A 897 -4.54 21.36 17.16
CA THR A 897 -5.58 21.47 16.12
C THR A 897 -5.61 22.87 15.48
N SER A 898 -5.30 23.93 16.22
CA SER A 898 -5.06 25.28 15.67
C SER A 898 -3.95 25.28 14.60
N LEU A 899 -2.85 24.57 14.87
CA LEU A 899 -1.72 24.46 13.97
C LEU A 899 -2.07 23.67 12.69
N GLU A 900 -2.79 22.56 12.84
CA GLU A 900 -3.28 21.76 11.71
C GLU A 900 -4.24 22.55 10.82
N LEU A 901 -5.13 23.34 11.44
CA LEU A 901 -6.04 24.22 10.73
C LEU A 901 -5.26 25.26 9.91
N ARG A 902 -4.28 25.93 10.54
CA ARG A 902 -3.38 26.87 9.86
C ARG A 902 -2.67 26.22 8.68
N ASN A 903 -2.06 25.04 8.89
CA ASN A 903 -1.30 24.35 7.85
C ASN A 903 -2.19 23.90 6.69
N THR A 904 -3.40 23.43 6.99
CA THR A 904 -4.41 23.05 5.99
C THR A 904 -4.84 24.26 5.16
N LEU A 905 -5.17 25.38 5.81
CA LEU A 905 -5.59 26.61 5.13
C LEU A 905 -4.47 27.23 4.30
N ALA A 906 -3.25 27.30 4.83
CA ALA A 906 -2.08 27.82 4.13
C ALA A 906 -1.81 27.03 2.84
N ARG A 907 -1.93 25.70 2.89
CA ARG A 907 -1.79 24.83 1.71
C ARG A 907 -2.90 25.05 0.68
N THR A 908 -4.17 25.08 1.11
CA THR A 908 -5.30 25.23 0.18
C THR A 908 -5.30 26.61 -0.49
N THR A 909 -5.02 27.65 0.28
CA THR A 909 -5.06 29.05 -0.20
C THR A 909 -3.75 29.50 -0.84
N GLY A 910 -2.63 28.85 -0.50
CA GLY A 910 -1.27 29.28 -0.87
C GLY A 910 -0.77 30.50 -0.09
N LEU A 911 -1.51 30.94 0.93
CA LEU A 911 -1.14 32.07 1.78
C LEU A 911 -0.17 31.62 2.88
N ARG A 912 0.69 32.55 3.30
CA ARG A 912 1.47 32.41 4.54
C ARG A 912 0.63 32.94 5.68
N LEU A 913 0.11 32.04 6.51
CA LEU A 913 -0.73 32.39 7.66
C LEU A 913 0.11 32.46 8.94
N PRO A 914 -0.11 33.46 9.80
CA PRO A 914 0.65 33.61 11.05
C PRO A 914 0.41 32.43 11.99
N ALA A 915 1.41 32.12 12.83
CA ALA A 915 1.28 31.05 13.83
C ALA A 915 0.22 31.38 14.90
N THR A 916 -0.12 32.65 15.06
CA THR A 916 -1.13 33.18 15.96
C THR A 916 -2.53 33.27 15.34
N LEU A 917 -2.75 32.74 14.12
CA LEU A 917 -4.00 32.86 13.35
C LEU A 917 -5.27 32.70 14.19
N VAL A 918 -5.39 31.62 14.95
CA VAL A 918 -6.57 31.30 15.77
C VAL A 918 -6.70 32.21 17.01
N PHE A 919 -5.61 32.80 17.47
CA PHE A 919 -5.61 33.74 18.60
C PHE A 919 -5.95 35.16 18.15
N ASP A 920 -5.39 35.60 17.03
CA ASP A 920 -5.65 36.92 16.45
C ASP A 920 -7.05 36.98 15.82
N HIS A 921 -7.53 35.84 15.30
CA HIS A 921 -8.86 35.68 14.70
C HIS A 921 -9.61 34.55 15.44
N PRO A 922 -10.27 34.86 16.58
CA PRO A 922 -10.78 33.86 17.52
C PRO A 922 -12.00 33.08 17.03
N THR A 923 -12.57 33.43 15.86
CA THR A 923 -13.71 32.75 15.26
C THR A 923 -13.41 32.34 13.81
N PRO A 924 -13.99 31.24 13.30
CA PRO A 924 -13.88 30.88 11.89
C PRO A 924 -14.30 32.00 10.93
N ALA A 925 -15.33 32.79 11.28
CA ALA A 925 -15.74 33.95 10.49
C ALA A 925 -14.65 35.03 10.38
N ALA A 926 -13.91 35.30 11.46
CA ALA A 926 -12.79 36.24 11.45
C ALA A 926 -11.62 35.75 10.57
N VAL A 927 -11.40 34.43 10.48
CA VAL A 927 -10.41 33.84 9.57
C VAL A 927 -10.87 33.96 8.11
N VAL A 928 -12.17 33.83 7.82
CA VAL A 928 -12.71 34.05 6.46
C VAL A 928 -12.46 35.47 5.98
N GLU A 929 -12.68 36.49 6.82
CA GLU A 929 -12.37 37.88 6.45
C GLU A 929 -10.89 38.10 6.19
N LEU A 930 -10.00 37.56 7.05
CA LEU A 930 -8.54 37.66 6.84
C LEU A 930 -8.13 37.06 5.50
N LEU A 931 -8.63 35.86 5.17
CA LEU A 931 -8.30 35.19 3.92
C LEU A 931 -8.79 36.00 2.71
N LEU A 932 -9.96 36.64 2.80
CA LEU A 932 -10.50 37.50 1.73
C LEU A 932 -9.64 38.76 1.53
N ASP A 933 -9.18 39.39 2.61
CA ASP A 933 -8.30 40.56 2.55
C ASP A 933 -6.94 40.22 1.93
N GLU A 934 -6.28 39.15 2.40
CA GLU A 934 -4.99 38.67 1.89
C GLU A 934 -5.05 38.26 0.41
N LEU A 935 -6.13 37.58 0.00
CA LEU A 935 -6.33 37.18 -1.40
C LEU A 935 -6.63 38.38 -2.32
N SER A 936 -7.24 39.44 -1.79
CA SER A 936 -7.52 40.67 -2.55
C SER A 936 -6.24 41.47 -2.82
N LEU A 937 -5.33 41.54 -1.85
CA LEU A 937 -4.03 42.21 -1.98
C LEU A 937 -3.10 41.54 -3.02
N LEU A 938 -3.18 40.21 -3.16
CA LEU A 938 -2.47 39.45 -4.20
C LEU A 938 -3.06 39.63 -5.60
N GLY A 939 -4.35 39.96 -5.69
CA GLY A 939 -5.05 40.22 -6.95
C GLY A 939 -4.68 41.55 -7.61
N GLU A 940 -4.38 42.60 -6.83
CA GLU A 940 -4.00 43.92 -7.36
C GLU A 940 -2.56 43.96 -7.91
N THR A 941 -1.67 43.10 -7.42
CA THR A 941 -0.27 43.02 -7.86
C THR A 941 -0.08 42.24 -9.17
N ALA A 942 -1.01 41.33 -9.53
CA ALA A 942 -0.92 40.49 -10.73
C ALA A 942 -1.40 41.17 -12.04
N VAL A 943 -2.12 42.30 -11.98
CA VAL A 943 -2.72 42.94 -13.17
C VAL A 943 -1.71 43.76 -14.00
N SER A 944 -0.46 43.93 -13.53
CA SER A 944 0.51 44.81 -14.19
C SER A 944 1.54 44.15 -15.12
N ALA A 945 1.47 42.85 -15.41
CA ALA A 945 2.42 42.18 -16.32
C ALA A 945 1.75 41.45 -17.50
N THR A 946 1.78 42.13 -18.66
CA THR A 946 1.70 41.59 -20.05
C THR A 946 0.41 40.87 -20.51
N ALA A 947 -0.51 41.65 -21.09
CA ALA A 947 -1.53 41.16 -22.01
C ALA A 947 -1.02 41.26 -23.47
N GLN A 948 -0.94 40.14 -24.18
CA GLN A 948 -0.96 40.07 -25.66
C GLN A 948 -2.24 39.35 -26.08
N PRO A 949 -2.96 39.82 -27.12
CA PRO A 949 -4.24 39.24 -27.50
C PRO A 949 -4.03 38.04 -28.43
N ARG A 950 -4.64 36.90 -28.10
CA ARG A 950 -4.94 35.84 -29.07
C ARG A 950 -6.43 35.81 -29.34
N THR A 951 -6.74 35.89 -30.63
CA THR A 951 -8.04 35.85 -31.27
C THR A 951 -8.75 34.51 -31.03
N SER A 952 -9.99 34.57 -30.55
CA SER A 952 -10.92 33.44 -30.48
C SER A 952 -11.74 33.36 -31.76
N ASP A 953 -11.62 32.24 -32.49
CA ASP A 953 -12.62 31.83 -33.47
C ASP A 953 -13.80 31.14 -32.76
N ALA A 954 -14.99 31.49 -33.21
CA ALA A 954 -16.27 30.97 -32.75
C ALA A 954 -16.60 29.64 -33.44
N THR A 955 -17.28 28.72 -32.72
CA THR A 955 -18.59 28.11 -33.08
C THR A 955 -18.89 26.87 -32.23
N GLY A 956 -20.15 26.72 -31.79
CA GLY A 956 -20.72 25.44 -31.36
C GLY A 956 -21.62 25.47 -30.10
N MET A 957 -22.86 25.92 -30.25
CA MET A 957 -23.93 25.77 -29.25
C MET A 957 -24.39 24.30 -29.12
N GLY A 958 -24.68 23.88 -27.89
CA GLY A 958 -25.86 23.09 -27.57
C GLY A 958 -25.67 21.62 -27.18
N ASN A 959 -25.64 21.35 -25.87
CA ASN A 959 -26.32 20.18 -25.26
C ASN A 959 -26.54 20.50 -23.77
N ASP A 960 -27.77 20.95 -23.45
CA ASP A 960 -28.25 21.16 -22.09
C ASP A 960 -28.35 19.83 -21.32
N PRO A 961 -28.05 19.80 -20.00
CA PRO A 961 -28.31 18.64 -19.17
C PRO A 961 -29.81 18.50 -18.89
N ILE A 962 -30.40 17.37 -19.31
CA ILE A 962 -31.76 16.97 -18.90
C ILE A 962 -31.75 16.72 -17.39
N ALA A 963 -32.57 17.45 -16.64
CA ALA A 963 -32.85 17.16 -15.23
C ALA A 963 -34.13 16.32 -15.12
N ILE A 964 -34.03 15.10 -14.58
CA ILE A 964 -35.19 14.28 -14.21
C ILE A 964 -35.63 14.72 -12.81
N VAL A 965 -36.77 15.41 -12.73
CA VAL A 965 -37.29 16.01 -11.47
C VAL A 965 -38.28 15.11 -10.72
N GLY A 966 -38.44 13.85 -11.16
CA GLY A 966 -39.27 12.84 -10.51
C GLY A 966 -39.63 11.67 -11.43
N MET A 967 -39.92 10.50 -10.85
CA MET A 967 -40.29 9.27 -11.56
C MET A 967 -41.57 8.67 -10.93
N GLY A 968 -42.57 8.33 -11.76
CA GLY A 968 -43.76 7.59 -11.31
C GLY A 968 -43.71 6.16 -11.84
N CYS A 969 -43.80 5.17 -10.95
CA CYS A 969 -43.68 3.76 -11.31
C CYS A 969 -44.88 2.95 -10.81
N ARG A 970 -45.12 1.78 -11.43
CA ARG A 970 -46.11 0.81 -10.96
C ARG A 970 -45.59 -0.60 -11.23
N PHE A 971 -45.33 -1.35 -10.17
CA PHE A 971 -44.68 -2.66 -10.19
C PHE A 971 -45.61 -3.76 -9.63
N PRO A 972 -45.30 -5.05 -9.83
CA PRO A 972 -45.98 -6.18 -9.17
C PRO A 972 -45.97 -6.04 -7.63
N GLY A 973 -46.87 -6.74 -6.93
CA GLY A 973 -46.97 -6.65 -5.47
C GLY A 973 -47.65 -5.39 -4.92
N GLY A 974 -48.22 -4.54 -5.79
CA GLY A 974 -48.87 -3.29 -5.37
C GLY A 974 -47.90 -2.14 -5.09
N VAL A 975 -46.65 -2.27 -5.52
CA VAL A 975 -45.60 -1.27 -5.31
C VAL A 975 -45.69 -0.14 -6.33
N ASP A 976 -45.69 1.11 -5.85
CA ASP A 976 -45.84 2.33 -6.66
C ASP A 976 -44.66 3.31 -6.54
N SER A 977 -43.56 2.92 -5.89
CA SER A 977 -42.31 3.71 -5.82
C SER A 977 -41.04 2.87 -6.07
N PRO A 978 -39.94 3.49 -6.52
CA PRO A 978 -38.63 2.84 -6.64
C PRO A 978 -38.12 2.25 -5.32
N GLU A 979 -38.34 2.96 -4.21
CA GLU A 979 -37.94 2.50 -2.87
C GLU A 979 -38.75 1.28 -2.42
N GLY A 980 -40.04 1.23 -2.79
CA GLY A 980 -40.87 0.07 -2.53
C GLY A 980 -40.46 -1.14 -3.36
N LEU A 981 -39.92 -0.94 -4.57
CA LEU A 981 -39.41 -2.03 -5.40
C LEU A 981 -38.12 -2.58 -4.80
N TRP A 982 -37.22 -1.71 -4.37
CA TRP A 982 -35.98 -2.11 -3.73
C TRP A 982 -36.22 -2.88 -2.44
N ARG A 983 -37.18 -2.45 -1.62
CA ARG A 983 -37.56 -3.15 -0.39
C ARG A 983 -38.13 -4.54 -0.70
N LEU A 984 -39.00 -4.66 -1.70
CA LEU A 984 -39.57 -5.94 -2.12
C LEU A 984 -38.47 -6.91 -2.61
N LEU A 985 -37.49 -6.41 -3.36
CA LEU A 985 -36.36 -7.21 -3.84
C LEU A 985 -35.40 -7.61 -2.70
N SER A 986 -35.09 -6.70 -1.78
CA SER A 986 -34.17 -6.98 -0.66
C SER A 986 -34.75 -7.94 0.37
N GLU A 987 -36.08 -7.93 0.54
CA GLU A 987 -36.79 -8.82 1.45
C GLU A 987 -37.12 -10.19 0.80
N GLY A 988 -36.72 -10.40 -0.45
CA GLY A 988 -36.99 -11.64 -1.20
C GLY A 988 -38.47 -11.88 -1.47
N GLY A 989 -39.26 -10.81 -1.60
CA GLY A 989 -40.70 -10.88 -1.88
C GLY A 989 -41.00 -11.19 -3.35
N ASP A 990 -41.81 -12.21 -3.60
CA ASP A 990 -42.34 -12.52 -4.92
C ASP A 990 -43.64 -11.74 -5.12
N GLY A 991 -43.55 -10.55 -5.74
CA GLY A 991 -44.68 -9.62 -5.92
C GLY A 991 -45.89 -10.16 -6.68
#